data_AF-A0A9P9XHY4-F1
#
_entry.id   AF-A0A9P9XHY4-F1
#
_cell.length_a   1.000
_cell.length_b   1.000
_cell.length_c   1.000
_cell.angle_alpha   90.00
_cell.angle_beta   90.00
_cell.angle_gamma   90.00
#
_symmetry.space_group_name_H-M   'P 1'
#
loop_
_entity.id
_entity.type
_entity.pdbx_description
1 polymer ?
#
loop_
_entity_poly.entity_id
_entity_poly.type
_entity_poly.pdbx_seq_one_letter_code
_entity_poly.pdbx_strand_id
1 'polypeptide(L)'
;MSIRTALVTGSANGIGRAIALRLAQDGFQIAINNLPSQEFMLRELQYELELKGVRTAILTADISNEDDVANLIRNTSEMLGGIDVMVANAGVILVKPILEISASEWDKVQAHGITVNAYCPGMVRTDMWEAIDTSLTTRMGLPKGTAFENGVATRIASKKPQTPEDVAGLVSFLAGKDSDQITGQSLIVDGGVALYSWNFMSGRQPYRQLELHEKYGPVVRVAPNELSFSSASSWQEIYGVRKGVEPFIKSEFYDGGNFAAEALSIVSERDPKKHAEMRRYLGTAFSDRSLKSQEPMVAECVDRLIEKIGMVDVGTQGTDMVMWFNLATFDIIGSLAFGKDFGGVESGKEHFWISIVTKSLRMGALADCFRRFPALAGIAQTVFSGLIDKLLKDSRTHQQYTMDLVQSRLASQSDREDFLTKMIEARNEAAISDAQIAAHSSDFVIAGSETTATTLSCMTYYLLKNPAILARLQDEVRSAFVSYEDITAATATPLKYLRAVAQEAMRVYPPLPFALPRVVPNGGCTVDGHFLPGGTTVSTSTFAASMSSSNFDEPWEFRPERWLVDNPTDDLDASQPFSYGTRSCMGRSLGWMEIHTTMAKLVYRYDLELADESLDWHRDSRMHTLWEKPRLMVKLKPRVFH
;
A
#
# COMPACT_ATOMS: atom_id res chain seq x y z
N MET A 1 9.75 19.33 47.89
CA MET A 1 8.84 19.02 46.77
C MET A 1 7.53 18.56 47.37
N SER A 2 6.39 18.96 46.79
CA SER A 2 5.09 18.35 47.11
C SER A 2 5.19 16.85 46.84
N ILE A 3 4.81 16.01 47.80
CA ILE A 3 4.70 14.57 47.56
C ILE A 3 3.52 14.37 46.61
N ARG A 4 3.74 13.73 45.47
CA ARG A 4 2.72 13.49 44.44
C ARG A 4 2.12 12.10 44.58
N THR A 5 0.87 11.94 44.19
CA THR A 5 0.13 10.68 44.26
C THR A 5 -0.23 10.16 42.87
N ALA A 6 0.05 8.87 42.62
CA ALA A 6 -0.34 8.17 41.40
C ALA A 6 -1.35 7.05 41.68
N LEU A 7 -2.45 7.01 40.94
CA LEU A 7 -3.40 5.90 40.90
C LEU A 7 -3.10 5.01 39.69
N VAL A 8 -2.87 3.71 39.90
CA VAL A 8 -2.60 2.74 38.83
C VAL A 8 -3.64 1.61 38.86
N THR A 9 -4.45 1.49 37.81
CA THR A 9 -5.44 0.40 37.68
C THR A 9 -4.84 -0.85 37.04
N GLY A 10 -5.33 -2.04 37.42
CA GLY A 10 -4.75 -3.31 36.97
C GLY A 10 -3.30 -3.49 37.40
N SER A 11 -2.96 -3.07 38.62
CA SER A 11 -1.57 -2.99 39.10
C SER A 11 -1.04 -4.28 39.71
N ALA A 12 -1.85 -5.35 39.81
CA ALA A 12 -1.43 -6.58 40.48
C ALA A 12 -0.28 -7.31 39.75
N ASN A 13 -0.21 -7.24 38.43
CA ASN A 13 0.80 -7.90 37.61
C ASN A 13 1.11 -7.12 36.32
N GLY A 14 2.06 -7.63 35.53
CA GLY A 14 2.39 -7.11 34.20
C GLY A 14 2.74 -5.62 34.17
N ILE A 15 2.17 -4.90 33.19
CA ILE A 15 2.47 -3.49 32.93
C ILE A 15 2.07 -2.59 34.10
N GLY A 16 0.87 -2.77 34.66
CA GLY A 16 0.39 -1.95 35.77
C GLY A 16 1.28 -2.08 37.01
N ARG A 17 1.76 -3.28 37.31
CA ARG A 17 2.71 -3.52 38.42
C ARG A 17 4.04 -2.80 38.20
N ALA A 18 4.60 -2.92 37.00
CA ALA A 18 5.87 -2.26 36.66
C ALA A 18 5.76 -0.73 36.73
N ILE A 19 4.64 -0.17 36.27
CA ILE A 19 4.34 1.27 36.38
C ILE A 19 4.26 1.69 37.85
N ALA A 20 3.51 0.96 38.68
CA ALA A 20 3.39 1.25 40.11
C ALA A 20 4.76 1.28 40.81
N LEU A 21 5.62 0.28 40.56
CA LEU A 21 6.96 0.22 41.12
C LEU A 21 7.87 1.34 40.62
N ARG A 22 7.77 1.70 39.34
CA ARG A 22 8.59 2.77 38.76
C ARG A 22 8.18 4.14 39.30
N LEU A 23 6.90 4.45 39.34
CA LEU A 23 6.40 5.70 39.91
C LEU A 23 6.76 5.82 41.40
N ALA A 24 6.73 4.71 42.14
CA ALA A 24 7.23 4.68 43.51
C ALA A 24 8.72 5.04 43.63
N GLN A 25 9.57 4.52 42.74
CA GLN A 25 10.99 4.90 42.69
C GLN A 25 11.18 6.38 42.35
N ASP A 26 10.29 6.94 41.54
CA ASP A 26 10.29 8.36 41.17
C ASP A 26 9.69 9.27 42.27
N GLY A 27 9.35 8.72 43.43
CA GLY A 27 8.96 9.45 44.64
C GLY A 27 7.46 9.69 44.81
N PHE A 28 6.61 8.98 44.04
CA PHE A 28 5.16 9.06 44.19
C PHE A 28 4.64 8.19 45.35
N GLN A 29 3.57 8.63 46.00
CA GLN A 29 2.66 7.75 46.73
C GLN A 29 1.78 7.00 45.74
N ILE A 30 1.46 5.74 46.01
CA ILE A 30 0.81 4.88 45.02
C ILE A 30 -0.52 4.34 45.53
N ALA A 31 -1.60 4.60 44.81
CA ALA A 31 -2.82 3.83 44.90
C ALA A 31 -2.79 2.70 43.87
N ILE A 32 -2.94 1.47 44.34
CA ILE A 32 -2.93 0.26 43.52
C ILE A 32 -4.34 -0.33 43.47
N ASN A 33 -4.80 -0.63 42.26
CA ASN A 33 -6.14 -1.13 42.01
C ASN A 33 -6.14 -2.40 41.16
N ASN A 34 -7.08 -3.30 41.48
CA ASN A 34 -7.47 -4.41 40.65
C ASN A 34 -8.83 -4.99 41.09
N LEU A 35 -9.31 -6.03 40.39
CA LEU A 35 -10.53 -6.76 40.78
C LEU A 35 -10.43 -7.34 42.20
N PRO A 36 -11.55 -7.44 42.96
CA PRO A 36 -11.57 -8.02 44.31
C PRO A 36 -10.98 -9.43 44.38
N SER A 37 -11.16 -10.24 43.33
CA SER A 37 -10.59 -11.60 43.23
C SER A 37 -9.06 -11.64 43.20
N GLN A 38 -8.40 -10.49 42.99
CA GLN A 38 -6.95 -10.36 42.83
C GLN A 38 -6.31 -9.50 43.94
N GLU A 39 -7.05 -9.22 45.02
CA GLU A 39 -6.60 -8.39 46.16
C GLU A 39 -5.32 -8.93 46.82
N PHE A 40 -5.14 -10.26 46.87
CA PHE A 40 -3.94 -10.87 47.43
C PHE A 40 -2.66 -10.37 46.76
N MET A 41 -2.63 -10.29 45.42
CA MET A 41 -1.49 -9.78 44.66
C MET A 41 -1.26 -8.28 44.89
N LEU A 42 -2.33 -7.52 45.16
CA LEU A 42 -2.19 -6.11 45.57
C LEU A 42 -1.51 -5.99 46.94
N ARG A 43 -1.79 -6.90 47.89
CA ARG A 43 -1.13 -6.92 49.20
C ARG A 43 0.36 -7.22 49.08
N GLU A 44 0.75 -8.12 48.18
CA GLU A 44 2.18 -8.38 47.90
C GLU A 44 2.87 -7.14 47.33
N LEU A 45 2.25 -6.47 46.35
CA LEU A 45 2.79 -5.23 45.79
C LEU A 45 2.85 -4.11 46.83
N GLN A 46 1.81 -3.94 47.65
CA GLN A 46 1.80 -2.97 48.74
C GLN A 46 2.99 -3.19 49.67
N TYR A 47 3.22 -4.42 50.09
CA TYR A 47 4.35 -4.76 50.96
C TYR A 47 5.70 -4.39 50.32
N GLU A 48 5.88 -4.68 49.02
CA GLU A 48 7.10 -4.29 48.31
C GLU A 48 7.28 -2.76 48.22
N LEU A 49 6.20 -2.02 47.97
CA LEU A 49 6.21 -0.55 47.90
C LEU A 49 6.50 0.08 49.27
N GLU A 50 5.86 -0.43 50.33
CA GLU A 50 6.04 0.06 51.70
C GLU A 50 7.45 -0.22 52.24
N LEU A 51 8.06 -1.36 51.86
CA LEU A 51 9.48 -1.63 52.14
C LEU A 51 10.43 -0.58 51.52
N LYS A 52 10.00 0.08 50.44
CA LYS A 52 10.73 1.18 49.80
C LYS A 52 10.36 2.56 50.38
N GLY A 53 9.60 2.60 51.48
CA GLY A 53 9.18 3.83 52.15
C GLY A 53 8.02 4.55 51.46
N VAL A 54 7.30 3.89 50.55
CA VAL A 54 6.22 4.50 49.77
C VAL A 54 4.88 4.27 50.46
N ARG A 55 4.18 5.37 50.77
CA ARG A 55 2.80 5.31 51.26
C ARG A 55 1.90 4.77 50.15
N THR A 56 1.20 3.68 50.45
CA THR A 56 0.43 2.92 49.45
C THR A 56 -1.01 2.71 49.91
N ALA A 57 -1.97 2.72 48.99
CA ALA A 57 -3.37 2.39 49.24
C ALA A 57 -3.84 1.26 48.33
N ILE A 58 -4.49 0.23 48.89
CA ILE A 58 -5.16 -0.83 48.13
C ILE A 58 -6.61 -0.46 47.91
N LEU A 59 -7.06 -0.51 46.65
CA LEU A 59 -8.43 -0.22 46.27
C LEU A 59 -8.94 -1.29 45.30
N THR A 60 -9.84 -2.16 45.76
CA THR A 60 -10.48 -3.15 44.89
C THR A 60 -11.68 -2.51 44.19
N ALA A 61 -11.72 -2.58 42.86
CA ALA A 61 -12.81 -2.01 42.05
C ALA A 61 -12.87 -2.69 40.68
N ASP A 62 -14.08 -2.90 40.15
CA ASP A 62 -14.28 -3.30 38.75
C ASP A 62 -14.36 -2.07 37.86
N ILE A 63 -13.31 -1.85 37.06
CA ILE A 63 -13.21 -0.67 36.19
C ILE A 63 -14.22 -0.66 35.03
N SER A 64 -14.98 -1.76 34.84
CA SER A 64 -16.11 -1.79 33.91
C SER A 64 -17.39 -1.18 34.49
N ASN A 65 -17.42 -0.93 35.81
CA ASN A 65 -18.55 -0.35 36.52
C ASN A 65 -18.25 1.11 36.91
N GLU A 66 -19.12 2.03 36.50
CA GLU A 66 -18.93 3.48 36.68
C GLU A 66 -18.94 3.91 38.16
N ASP A 67 -19.80 3.30 39.00
CA ASP A 67 -19.87 3.60 40.43
C ASP A 67 -18.60 3.15 41.15
N ASP A 68 -18.05 2.00 40.76
CA ASP A 68 -16.79 1.48 41.27
C ASP A 68 -15.61 2.41 40.91
N VAL A 69 -15.59 2.95 39.69
CA VAL A 69 -14.57 3.94 39.27
C VAL A 69 -14.71 5.25 40.04
N ALA A 70 -15.94 5.75 40.23
CA ALA A 70 -16.17 6.96 41.01
C ALA A 70 -15.72 6.81 42.47
N ASN A 71 -16.00 5.65 43.08
CA ASN A 71 -15.55 5.33 44.43
C ASN A 71 -14.03 5.13 44.50
N LEU A 72 -13.42 4.52 43.48
CA LEU A 72 -11.97 4.34 43.38
C LEU A 72 -11.23 5.70 43.44
N ILE A 73 -11.69 6.68 42.64
CA ILE A 73 -11.11 8.02 42.60
C ILE A 73 -11.27 8.72 43.95
N ARG A 74 -12.49 8.69 44.51
CA ARG A 74 -12.81 9.33 45.79
C ARG A 74 -11.94 8.77 46.92
N ASN A 75 -11.91 7.45 47.06
CA ASN A 75 -11.17 6.76 48.11
C ASN A 75 -9.66 6.97 47.96
N THR A 76 -9.14 7.02 46.73
CA THR A 76 -7.72 7.38 46.51
C THR A 76 -7.40 8.77 47.07
N SER A 77 -8.22 9.76 46.70
CA SER A 77 -8.05 11.14 47.14
C SER A 77 -8.13 11.26 48.67
N GLU A 78 -9.08 10.57 49.29
CA GLU A 78 -9.23 10.54 50.76
C GLU A 78 -8.04 9.87 51.47
N MET A 79 -7.54 8.75 50.93
CA MET A 79 -6.49 7.96 51.58
C MET A 79 -5.08 8.54 51.39
N LEU A 80 -4.82 9.20 50.26
CA LEU A 80 -3.49 9.68 49.86
C LEU A 80 -3.41 11.20 49.66
N GLY A 81 -4.49 11.94 49.89
CA GLY A 81 -4.50 13.41 49.89
C GLY A 81 -4.59 14.06 48.51
N GLY A 82 -5.04 13.32 47.49
CA GLY A 82 -5.21 13.79 46.13
C GLY A 82 -4.77 12.77 45.07
N ILE A 83 -4.95 13.10 43.80
CA ILE A 83 -4.43 12.34 42.65
C ILE A 83 -3.75 13.33 41.71
N ASP A 84 -2.43 13.21 41.56
CA ASP A 84 -1.66 14.01 40.60
C ASP A 84 -1.50 13.29 39.26
N VAL A 85 -1.47 11.95 39.28
CA VAL A 85 -1.32 11.10 38.10
C VAL A 85 -2.31 9.94 38.17
N MET A 86 -3.05 9.71 37.10
CA MET A 86 -3.90 8.53 36.96
C MET A 86 -3.46 7.71 35.74
N VAL A 87 -3.14 6.44 35.98
CA VAL A 87 -2.78 5.45 34.96
C VAL A 87 -3.93 4.45 34.86
N ALA A 88 -4.81 4.68 33.89
CA ALA A 88 -5.91 3.79 33.55
C ALA A 88 -5.43 2.58 32.73
N ASN A 89 -4.63 1.71 33.34
CA ASN A 89 -4.02 0.56 32.66
C ASN A 89 -4.96 -0.66 32.54
N ALA A 90 -5.94 -0.82 33.44
CA ALA A 90 -7.07 -1.73 33.25
C ALA A 90 -8.22 -1.01 32.53
N GLY A 91 -8.80 -1.63 31.48
CA GLY A 91 -9.82 -0.99 30.64
C GLY A 91 -10.82 -1.94 29.98
N VAL A 92 -12.05 -1.47 29.79
CA VAL A 92 -13.02 -1.96 28.78
C VAL A 92 -12.98 -0.98 27.60
N ILE A 93 -12.78 -1.48 26.38
CA ILE A 93 -12.57 -0.63 25.19
C ILE A 93 -13.93 -0.20 24.61
N LEU A 94 -14.19 1.10 24.62
CA LEU A 94 -15.17 1.77 23.75
C LEU A 94 -14.43 2.89 23.00
N VAL A 95 -14.36 2.78 21.67
CA VAL A 95 -13.56 3.68 20.80
C VAL A 95 -14.46 4.72 20.14
N LYS A 96 -14.10 6.00 20.27
CA LYS A 96 -14.55 7.06 19.37
C LYS A 96 -13.34 7.61 18.58
N PRO A 97 -13.46 7.85 17.25
CA PRO A 97 -12.45 8.55 16.48
C PRO A 97 -12.16 9.95 17.05
N ILE A 98 -10.90 10.40 16.99
CA ILE A 98 -10.49 11.72 17.51
C ILE A 98 -11.23 12.90 16.83
N LEU A 99 -11.68 12.70 15.60
CA LEU A 99 -12.48 13.67 14.84
C LEU A 99 -13.93 13.80 15.35
N GLU A 100 -14.37 12.89 16.22
CA GLU A 100 -15.71 12.85 16.82
C GLU A 100 -15.73 13.33 18.28
N ILE A 101 -14.60 13.84 18.77
CA ILE A 101 -14.46 14.49 20.08
C ILE A 101 -14.82 15.97 19.91
N SER A 102 -15.79 16.45 20.68
CA SER A 102 -16.20 17.87 20.66
C SER A 102 -15.21 18.76 21.41
N ALA A 103 -15.14 20.04 21.05
CA ALA A 103 -14.28 21.02 21.72
C ALA A 103 -14.57 21.12 23.24
N SER A 104 -15.84 20.97 23.65
CA SER A 104 -16.21 21.00 25.07
C SER A 104 -15.79 19.74 25.84
N GLU A 105 -15.64 18.59 25.17
CA GLU A 105 -15.06 17.37 25.75
C GLU A 105 -13.53 17.51 25.85
N TRP A 106 -12.90 18.13 24.87
CA TRP A 106 -11.47 18.46 24.88
C TRP A 106 -11.08 19.42 26.01
N ASP A 107 -11.85 20.50 26.19
CA ASP A 107 -11.60 21.50 27.24
C ASP A 107 -11.70 20.90 28.65
N LYS A 108 -12.56 19.88 28.85
CA LYS A 108 -12.67 19.14 30.12
C LYS A 108 -11.42 18.31 30.41
N VAL A 109 -10.83 17.67 29.40
CA VAL A 109 -9.57 16.90 29.54
C VAL A 109 -8.41 17.83 29.87
N GLN A 110 -8.34 18.99 29.20
CA GLN A 110 -7.30 19.99 29.42
C GLN A 110 -7.40 20.65 30.81
N ALA A 111 -8.62 20.84 31.34
CA ALA A 111 -8.85 21.40 32.68
C ALA A 111 -8.29 20.53 33.82
N HIS A 112 -8.08 19.23 33.59
CA HIS A 112 -7.49 18.30 34.55
C HIS A 112 -5.97 18.12 34.39
N GLY A 113 -5.32 18.91 33.54
CA GLY A 113 -3.87 18.84 33.33
C GLY A 113 -3.40 17.55 32.65
N ILE A 114 -4.29 16.85 31.93
CA ILE A 114 -3.95 15.61 31.22
C ILE A 114 -3.06 15.95 30.02
N THR A 115 -1.80 15.49 30.06
CA THR A 115 -0.77 15.73 29.04
C THR A 115 -0.77 14.65 27.94
N VAL A 116 -1.21 13.42 28.22
CA VAL A 116 -1.25 12.34 27.21
C VAL A 116 -2.54 11.53 27.33
N ASN A 117 -3.14 11.24 26.17
CA ASN A 117 -4.42 10.52 26.09
C ASN A 117 -4.23 8.99 25.98
N ALA A 118 -3.12 8.54 25.38
CA ALA A 118 -2.81 7.12 25.25
C ALA A 118 -1.30 6.84 25.12
N TYR A 119 -0.87 5.71 25.68
CA TYR A 119 0.39 5.04 25.33
C TYR A 119 0.06 3.70 24.68
N CYS A 120 0.74 3.36 23.58
CA CYS A 120 0.41 2.21 22.74
C CYS A 120 1.57 1.19 22.76
N PRO A 121 1.54 0.20 23.67
CA PRO A 121 2.60 -0.81 23.76
C PRO A 121 2.54 -1.84 22.63
N GLY A 122 3.69 -2.43 22.32
CA GLY A 122 3.84 -3.56 21.39
C GLY A 122 3.72 -4.93 22.06
N MET A 123 4.56 -5.88 21.66
CA MET A 123 4.57 -7.22 22.28
C MET A 123 5.40 -7.23 23.56
N VAL A 124 4.74 -7.05 24.69
CA VAL A 124 5.34 -7.04 26.04
C VAL A 124 5.27 -8.45 26.65
N ARG A 125 6.36 -8.98 27.21
CA ARG A 125 6.33 -10.26 27.95
C ARG A 125 5.47 -10.13 29.20
N THR A 126 4.23 -10.63 29.17
CA THR A 126 3.25 -10.60 30.27
C THR A 126 2.39 -11.86 30.28
N ASP A 127 1.74 -12.16 31.41
CA ASP A 127 0.79 -13.27 31.55
C ASP A 127 -0.35 -13.20 30.51
N MET A 128 -0.76 -11.98 30.14
CA MET A 128 -1.74 -11.76 29.08
C MET A 128 -1.22 -12.29 27.73
N TRP A 129 0.03 -12.01 27.40
CA TRP A 129 0.64 -12.54 26.17
C TRP A 129 0.89 -14.05 26.23
N GLU A 130 1.13 -14.63 27.41
CA GLU A 130 1.17 -16.09 27.57
C GLU A 130 -0.19 -16.75 27.34
N ALA A 131 -1.27 -16.12 27.82
CA ALA A 131 -2.64 -16.58 27.59
C ALA A 131 -3.04 -16.44 26.10
N ILE A 132 -2.67 -15.32 25.47
CA ILE A 132 -2.86 -15.08 24.03
C ILE A 132 -2.06 -16.10 23.21
N ASP A 133 -0.78 -16.30 23.51
CA ASP A 133 0.07 -17.28 22.85
C ASP A 133 -0.51 -18.69 22.99
N THR A 134 -0.87 -19.11 24.20
CA THR A 134 -1.48 -20.44 24.43
C THR A 134 -2.76 -20.61 23.61
N SER A 135 -3.64 -19.62 23.62
CA SER A 135 -4.87 -19.64 22.81
C SER A 135 -4.59 -19.78 21.32
N LEU A 136 -3.61 -19.03 20.81
CA LEU A 136 -3.21 -19.05 19.41
C LEU A 136 -2.54 -20.36 19.01
N THR A 137 -1.58 -20.85 19.80
CA THR A 137 -0.82 -22.06 19.50
C THR A 137 -1.72 -23.30 19.56
N THR A 138 -2.68 -23.35 20.50
CA THR A 138 -3.69 -24.42 20.56
C THR A 138 -4.60 -24.41 19.33
N ARG A 139 -5.04 -23.24 18.86
CA ARG A 139 -5.88 -23.12 17.66
C ARG A 139 -5.13 -23.43 16.35
N MET A 140 -3.83 -23.18 16.31
CA MET A 140 -2.99 -23.34 15.12
C MET A 140 -2.24 -24.69 15.06
N GLY A 141 -2.36 -25.54 16.09
CA GLY A 141 -1.60 -26.79 16.17
C GLY A 141 -0.10 -26.59 16.35
N LEU A 142 0.32 -25.46 16.93
CA LEU A 142 1.73 -25.10 17.13
C LEU A 142 2.18 -25.33 18.58
N PRO A 143 3.48 -25.48 18.84
CA PRO A 143 4.02 -25.53 20.21
C PRO A 143 3.78 -24.21 20.96
N LYS A 144 3.48 -24.29 22.26
CA LYS A 144 3.37 -23.12 23.16
C LYS A 144 4.67 -22.28 23.10
N GLY A 145 4.53 -20.97 23.10
CA GLY A 145 5.59 -19.96 22.99
C GLY A 145 5.89 -19.54 21.54
N THR A 146 5.48 -20.35 20.56
CA THR A 146 5.86 -20.14 19.16
C THR A 146 5.19 -18.90 18.55
N ALA A 147 3.96 -18.56 18.97
CA ALA A 147 3.26 -17.39 18.43
C ALA A 147 3.87 -16.08 18.94
N PHE A 148 4.27 -16.04 20.21
CA PHE A 148 4.97 -14.90 20.81
C PHE A 148 6.36 -14.73 20.19
N GLU A 149 7.18 -15.77 20.16
CA GLU A 149 8.57 -15.69 19.65
C GLU A 149 8.61 -15.37 18.16
N ASN A 150 7.72 -15.95 17.34
CA ASN A 150 7.61 -15.59 15.93
C ASN A 150 7.16 -14.14 15.77
N GLY A 151 6.23 -13.67 16.60
CA GLY A 151 5.80 -12.27 16.59
C GLY A 151 6.96 -11.32 16.92
N VAL A 152 7.76 -11.61 17.93
CA VAL A 152 8.96 -10.83 18.26
C VAL A 152 9.97 -10.84 17.11
N ALA A 153 10.25 -12.02 16.54
CA ALA A 153 11.21 -12.20 15.47
C ALA A 153 10.79 -11.51 14.16
N THR A 154 9.49 -11.39 13.89
CA THR A 154 8.98 -10.83 12.63
C THR A 154 8.56 -9.37 12.76
N ARG A 155 8.07 -8.95 13.92
CA ARG A 155 7.42 -7.64 14.12
C ARG A 155 8.35 -6.60 14.74
N ILE A 156 9.22 -6.98 15.69
CA ILE A 156 10.02 -6.00 16.43
C ILE A 156 11.39 -5.78 15.78
N ALA A 157 11.77 -4.50 15.59
CA ALA A 157 13.05 -4.12 14.96
C ALA A 157 14.29 -4.68 15.69
N SER A 158 14.29 -4.61 17.01
CA SER A 158 15.39 -5.11 17.84
C SER A 158 15.44 -6.64 17.94
N LYS A 159 14.42 -7.36 17.42
CA LYS A 159 14.22 -8.80 17.64
C LYS A 159 14.17 -9.20 19.11
N LYS A 160 13.90 -8.22 19.98
CA LYS A 160 13.74 -8.40 21.42
C LYS A 160 12.32 -8.02 21.78
N PRO A 161 11.62 -8.82 22.59
CA PRO A 161 10.33 -8.41 23.10
C PRO A 161 10.49 -7.20 23.99
N GLN A 162 9.42 -6.43 24.13
CA GLN A 162 9.38 -5.41 25.17
C GLN A 162 9.23 -6.06 26.54
N THR A 163 9.81 -5.38 27.51
CA THR A 163 9.63 -5.63 28.93
C THR A 163 8.57 -4.68 29.48
N PRO A 164 7.86 -5.04 30.56
CA PRO A 164 6.99 -4.10 31.27
C PRO A 164 7.71 -2.77 31.63
N GLU A 165 9.01 -2.84 31.89
CA GLU A 165 9.87 -1.70 32.19
C GLU A 165 10.04 -0.73 31.01
N ASP A 166 10.08 -1.24 29.77
CA ASP A 166 10.16 -0.39 28.56
C ASP A 166 8.93 0.52 28.44
N VAL A 167 7.75 0.02 28.82
CA VAL A 167 6.50 0.80 28.85
C VAL A 167 6.46 1.71 30.08
N ALA A 168 6.86 1.21 31.24
CA ALA A 168 6.91 1.99 32.48
C ALA A 168 7.85 3.20 32.37
N GLY A 169 8.94 3.09 31.61
CA GLY A 169 9.84 4.22 31.34
C GLY A 169 9.15 5.38 30.60
N LEU A 170 8.33 5.07 29.58
CA LEU A 170 7.54 6.09 28.89
C LEU A 170 6.49 6.69 29.83
N VAL A 171 5.75 5.86 30.57
CA VAL A 171 4.71 6.35 31.50
C VAL A 171 5.31 7.23 32.61
N SER A 172 6.49 6.87 33.13
CA SER A 172 7.25 7.68 34.08
C SER A 172 7.64 9.04 33.49
N PHE A 173 8.14 9.06 32.26
CA PHE A 173 8.43 10.33 31.55
C PHE A 173 7.18 11.19 31.41
N LEU A 174 6.04 10.60 31.05
CA LEU A 174 4.76 11.30 30.89
C LEU A 174 4.13 11.75 32.22
N ALA A 175 4.46 11.09 33.32
CA ALA A 175 4.11 11.51 34.68
C ALA A 175 5.11 12.56 35.24
N GLY A 176 6.21 12.79 34.53
CA GLY A 176 7.26 13.74 34.87
C GLY A 176 7.03 15.11 34.23
N LYS A 177 7.59 16.14 34.89
CA LYS A 177 7.58 17.54 34.42
C LYS A 177 8.21 17.74 33.03
N ASP A 178 9.07 16.82 32.60
CA ASP A 178 9.77 16.94 31.31
C ASP A 178 8.83 16.67 30.12
N SER A 179 7.60 16.22 30.39
CA SER A 179 6.51 16.06 29.43
C SER A 179 5.47 17.18 29.48
N ASP A 180 5.68 18.23 30.30
CA ASP A 180 4.81 19.39 30.35
C ASP A 180 4.66 19.98 28.93
N GLN A 181 3.43 20.26 28.50
CA GLN A 181 3.07 20.72 27.15
C GLN A 181 3.05 19.65 26.04
N ILE A 182 3.33 18.38 26.33
CA ILE A 182 2.82 17.29 25.49
C ILE A 182 1.32 17.23 25.79
N THR A 183 0.46 17.35 24.78
CA THR A 183 -1.00 17.33 24.94
C THR A 183 -1.62 16.68 23.71
N GLY A 184 -2.60 15.78 23.91
CA GLY A 184 -3.34 15.19 22.80
C GLY A 184 -2.68 14.08 22.02
N GLN A 185 -1.53 13.58 22.49
CA GLN A 185 -0.75 12.61 21.74
C GLN A 185 -1.14 11.17 22.09
N SER A 186 -0.99 10.28 21.11
CA SER A 186 -0.93 8.83 21.30
C SER A 186 0.50 8.39 21.05
N LEU A 187 1.22 8.01 22.10
CA LEU A 187 2.64 7.71 21.99
C LEU A 187 2.84 6.20 21.79
N ILE A 188 3.36 5.86 20.61
CA ILE A 188 3.64 4.48 20.21
C ILE A 188 4.97 4.05 20.84
N VAL A 189 4.93 2.98 21.63
CA VAL A 189 6.07 2.33 22.24
C VAL A 189 5.97 0.84 21.91
N ASP A 190 6.19 0.49 20.65
CA ASP A 190 5.95 -0.87 20.15
C ASP A 190 7.14 -1.50 19.40
N GLY A 191 8.27 -0.78 19.31
CA GLY A 191 9.43 -1.23 18.56
C GLY A 191 9.33 -1.06 17.04
N GLY A 192 8.44 -0.18 16.55
CA GLY A 192 8.31 0.22 15.14
C GLY A 192 7.26 -0.56 14.35
N VAL A 193 6.33 -1.24 15.04
CA VAL A 193 5.41 -2.22 14.45
C VAL A 193 4.21 -1.55 13.77
N ALA A 194 3.55 -0.62 14.46
CA ALA A 194 2.27 -0.04 14.04
C ALA A 194 2.41 0.97 12.91
N LEU A 195 3.55 1.67 12.80
CA LEU A 195 3.73 2.75 11.84
C LEU A 195 3.70 2.24 10.39
N TYR A 196 4.33 1.10 10.11
CA TYR A 196 4.35 0.52 8.76
C TYR A 196 2.94 0.08 8.32
N SER A 197 2.24 -0.67 9.17
CA SER A 197 0.93 -1.24 8.87
C SER A 197 -0.17 -0.19 8.77
N TRP A 198 -0.14 0.83 9.62
CA TRP A 198 -1.09 1.93 9.54
C TRP A 198 -0.98 2.68 8.22
N ASN A 199 0.25 3.02 7.81
CA ASN A 199 0.46 3.74 6.55
C ASN A 199 0.05 2.91 5.33
N PHE A 200 0.32 1.61 5.34
CA PHE A 200 -0.06 0.71 4.25
C PHE A 200 -1.58 0.47 4.18
N MET A 201 -2.24 0.26 5.32
CA MET A 201 -3.71 0.05 5.37
C MET A 201 -4.52 1.33 5.16
N SER A 202 -3.98 2.51 5.47
CA SER A 202 -4.66 3.80 5.23
C SER A 202 -4.71 4.19 3.75
N GLY A 203 -3.96 3.48 2.90
CA GLY A 203 -3.82 3.82 1.50
C GLY A 203 -2.97 5.08 1.23
N ARG A 204 -2.19 5.54 2.21
CA ARG A 204 -1.38 6.78 2.13
C ARG A 204 0.13 6.53 2.18
N GLN A 205 0.56 5.28 2.09
CA GLN A 205 1.97 4.88 2.20
C GLN A 205 2.93 5.63 1.25
N PRO A 206 2.62 5.88 -0.05
CA PRO A 206 3.53 6.62 -0.94
C PRO A 206 3.81 8.04 -0.46
N TYR A 207 2.77 8.75 -0.02
CA TYR A 207 2.90 10.12 0.50
C TYR A 207 3.74 10.15 1.76
N ARG A 208 3.53 9.17 2.66
CA ARG A 208 4.33 9.07 3.87
C ARG A 208 5.79 8.75 3.57
N GLN A 209 6.07 7.89 2.60
CA GLN A 209 7.45 7.63 2.17
C GLN A 209 8.11 8.87 1.59
N LEU A 210 7.39 9.64 0.76
CA LEU A 210 7.88 10.91 0.25
C LEU A 210 8.23 11.87 1.40
N GLU A 211 7.34 12.06 2.37
CA GLU A 211 7.63 12.90 3.56
C GLU A 211 8.87 12.46 4.33
N LEU A 212 9.09 11.14 4.46
CA LEU A 212 10.29 10.62 5.11
C LEU A 212 11.54 10.91 4.30
N HIS A 213 11.48 10.74 2.97
CA HIS A 213 12.61 11.03 2.08
C HIS A 213 12.96 12.53 2.05
N GLU A 214 11.96 13.41 2.00
CA GLU A 214 12.17 14.86 2.10
C GLU A 214 12.83 15.27 3.43
N LYS A 215 12.51 14.56 4.51
CA LYS A 215 13.04 14.89 5.85
C LYS A 215 14.42 14.29 6.14
N TYR A 216 14.64 13.05 5.71
CA TYR A 216 15.80 12.25 6.15
C TYR A 216 16.77 11.91 5.02
N GLY A 217 16.44 12.25 3.77
CA GLY A 217 17.27 12.04 2.59
C GLY A 217 16.90 10.79 1.78
N PRO A 218 17.75 10.41 0.81
CA PRO A 218 17.41 9.44 -0.21
C PRO A 218 17.29 7.99 0.28
N VAL A 219 17.67 7.70 1.53
CA VAL A 219 17.62 6.36 2.12
C VAL A 219 16.94 6.42 3.48
N VAL A 220 15.79 5.74 3.60
CA VAL A 220 15.01 5.72 4.85
C VAL A 220 14.61 4.30 5.24
N ARG A 221 14.63 4.01 6.54
CA ARG A 221 14.15 2.73 7.06
C ARG A 221 12.64 2.80 7.28
N VAL A 222 11.89 2.02 6.51
CA VAL A 222 10.41 2.00 6.55
C VAL A 222 9.85 0.83 7.36
N ALA A 223 10.64 -0.22 7.58
CA ALA A 223 10.32 -1.33 8.47
C ALA A 223 11.61 -1.89 9.12
N PRO A 224 11.51 -2.71 10.19
CA PRO A 224 12.64 -3.36 10.88
C PRO A 224 13.85 -3.73 10.01
N ASN A 225 13.61 -4.48 8.94
CA ASN A 225 14.62 -4.98 8.01
C ASN A 225 14.33 -4.52 6.57
N GLU A 226 13.74 -3.33 6.41
CA GLU A 226 13.30 -2.81 5.12
C GLU A 226 13.74 -1.36 4.92
N LEU A 227 14.50 -1.11 3.85
CA LEU A 227 14.97 0.20 3.43
C LEU A 227 14.26 0.63 2.15
N SER A 228 13.83 1.89 2.12
CA SER A 228 13.29 2.57 0.97
C SER A 228 14.33 3.57 0.44
N PHE A 229 14.47 3.61 -0.88
CA PHE A 229 15.39 4.46 -1.62
C PHE A 229 14.60 5.40 -2.54
N SER A 230 15.12 6.61 -2.79
CA SER A 230 14.50 7.56 -3.73
C SER A 230 15.45 8.16 -4.77
N SER A 231 16.71 7.73 -4.83
CA SER A 231 17.68 8.22 -5.82
C SER A 231 17.53 7.55 -7.20
N ALA A 232 18.04 8.19 -8.25
CA ALA A 232 18.16 7.56 -9.57
C ALA A 232 19.12 6.36 -9.58
N SER A 233 20.26 6.46 -8.88
CA SER A 233 21.25 5.37 -8.79
C SER A 233 20.69 4.10 -8.18
N SER A 234 19.77 4.21 -7.22
CA SER A 234 19.14 3.05 -6.58
C SER A 234 18.42 2.13 -7.57
N TRP A 235 17.88 2.67 -8.68
CA TRP A 235 17.26 1.84 -9.72
C TRP A 235 18.25 0.87 -10.36
N GLN A 236 19.41 1.39 -10.74
CA GLN A 236 20.46 0.59 -11.37
C GLN A 236 21.09 -0.39 -10.36
N GLU A 237 21.30 0.04 -9.12
CA GLU A 237 22.00 -0.76 -8.12
C GLU A 237 21.12 -1.88 -7.55
N ILE A 238 19.83 -1.64 -7.33
CA ILE A 238 18.89 -2.64 -6.79
C ILE A 238 18.37 -3.58 -7.87
N TYR A 239 18.02 -3.06 -9.05
CA TYR A 239 17.31 -3.83 -10.08
C TYR A 239 18.18 -4.20 -11.29
N GLY A 240 19.29 -3.49 -11.51
CA GLY A 240 20.21 -3.73 -12.61
C GLY A 240 21.13 -4.94 -12.42
N VAL A 241 21.76 -5.36 -13.53
CA VAL A 241 22.79 -6.40 -13.51
C VAL A 241 24.14 -5.75 -13.27
N ARG A 242 24.82 -6.14 -12.18
CA ARG A 242 26.14 -5.61 -11.81
C ARG A 242 27.20 -6.71 -11.88
N LYS A 243 28.34 -6.42 -12.51
CA LYS A 243 29.45 -7.38 -12.65
C LYS A 243 30.01 -7.72 -11.26
N GLY A 244 30.10 -9.02 -10.95
CA GLY A 244 30.65 -9.50 -9.68
C GLY A 244 29.73 -9.32 -8.47
N VAL A 245 28.48 -8.91 -8.68
CA VAL A 245 27.47 -8.78 -7.61
C VAL A 245 26.35 -9.77 -7.91
N GLU A 246 26.00 -10.59 -6.93
CA GLU A 246 24.83 -11.48 -7.04
C GLU A 246 23.54 -10.66 -7.22
N PRO A 247 22.61 -11.10 -8.07
CA PRO A 247 21.38 -10.36 -8.31
C PRO A 247 20.52 -10.32 -7.05
N PHE A 248 19.92 -9.16 -6.79
CA PHE A 248 18.96 -9.05 -5.71
C PHE A 248 17.68 -9.80 -6.13
N ILE A 249 17.22 -10.72 -5.29
CA ILE A 249 16.06 -11.57 -5.57
C ILE A 249 14.77 -10.90 -5.10
N LYS A 250 13.63 -11.28 -5.66
CA LYS A 250 12.32 -10.81 -5.18
C LYS A 250 12.11 -11.25 -3.72
N SER A 251 11.55 -10.36 -2.89
CA SER A 251 11.24 -10.70 -1.48
C SER A 251 10.06 -11.66 -1.36
N GLU A 252 9.78 -12.11 -0.14
CA GLU A 252 8.64 -12.97 0.20
C GLU A 252 7.28 -12.30 -0.02
N PHE A 253 7.26 -10.98 -0.30
CA PHE A 253 6.07 -10.27 -0.77
C PHE A 253 5.42 -10.99 -1.97
N TYR A 254 6.25 -11.52 -2.88
CA TYR A 254 5.80 -12.14 -4.12
C TYR A 254 5.23 -13.56 -3.93
N ASP A 255 5.43 -14.19 -2.77
CA ASP A 255 4.87 -15.52 -2.48
C ASP A 255 3.33 -15.49 -2.36
N GLY A 256 2.76 -14.30 -2.14
CA GLY A 256 1.30 -14.10 -2.14
C GLY A 256 0.66 -14.08 -3.53
N GLY A 257 1.46 -14.03 -4.60
CA GLY A 257 1.02 -13.98 -6.00
C GLY A 257 0.88 -15.35 -6.67
N ASN A 258 0.76 -16.44 -5.91
CA ASN A 258 0.66 -17.79 -6.46
C ASN A 258 -0.75 -18.02 -7.00
N PHE A 259 -0.87 -18.31 -8.29
CA PHE A 259 -2.16 -18.70 -8.87
C PHE A 259 -2.49 -20.13 -8.45
N ALA A 260 -3.68 -20.33 -7.90
CA ALA A 260 -4.18 -21.63 -7.44
C ALA A 260 -3.33 -22.35 -6.37
N ALA A 261 -2.30 -21.70 -5.80
CA ALA A 261 -1.23 -22.37 -5.05
C ALA A 261 -0.53 -23.53 -5.83
N GLU A 262 -0.70 -23.56 -7.15
CA GLU A 262 -0.23 -24.64 -8.04
C GLU A 262 0.83 -24.17 -9.03
N ALA A 263 0.78 -22.89 -9.46
CA ALA A 263 1.71 -22.36 -10.46
C ALA A 263 2.20 -20.95 -10.13
N LEU A 264 3.49 -20.75 -10.37
CA LEU A 264 4.13 -19.44 -10.36
C LEU A 264 4.02 -18.81 -11.76
N SER A 265 3.87 -17.50 -11.77
CA SER A 265 3.86 -16.67 -12.95
C SER A 265 5.16 -15.86 -13.06
N ILE A 266 5.29 -15.08 -14.14
CA ILE A 266 6.43 -14.18 -14.33
C ILE A 266 6.50 -13.11 -13.23
N VAL A 267 5.35 -12.71 -12.66
CA VAL A 267 5.28 -11.74 -11.57
C VAL A 267 5.66 -12.37 -10.23
N SER A 268 5.22 -13.59 -9.91
CA SER A 268 5.51 -14.25 -8.63
C SER A 268 6.83 -15.02 -8.58
N GLU A 269 7.39 -15.47 -9.72
CA GLU A 269 8.64 -16.23 -9.75
C GLU A 269 9.83 -15.42 -9.21
N ARG A 270 10.48 -15.96 -8.17
CA ARG A 270 11.56 -15.33 -7.41
C ARG A 270 12.94 -15.83 -7.85
N ASP A 271 13.03 -17.08 -8.32
CA ASP A 271 14.26 -17.65 -8.85
C ASP A 271 14.68 -16.90 -10.12
N PRO A 272 15.85 -16.23 -10.13
CA PRO A 272 16.30 -15.47 -11.29
C PRO A 272 16.45 -16.29 -12.57
N LYS A 273 16.83 -17.57 -12.48
CA LYS A 273 17.02 -18.45 -13.64
C LYS A 273 15.69 -18.86 -14.24
N LYS A 274 14.76 -19.35 -13.41
CA LYS A 274 13.40 -19.69 -13.87
C LYS A 274 12.68 -18.47 -14.42
N HIS A 275 12.79 -17.32 -13.76
CA HIS A 275 12.22 -16.07 -14.27
C HIS A 275 12.83 -15.68 -15.63
N ALA A 276 14.13 -15.88 -15.84
CA ALA A 276 14.76 -15.61 -17.14
C ALA A 276 14.24 -16.55 -18.24
N GLU A 277 14.03 -17.83 -17.92
CA GLU A 277 13.38 -18.78 -18.82
C GLU A 277 11.95 -18.35 -19.17
N MET A 278 11.15 -17.98 -18.17
CA MET A 278 9.81 -17.42 -18.35
C MET A 278 9.83 -16.20 -19.25
N ARG A 279 10.69 -15.23 -18.96
CA ARG A 279 10.81 -14.00 -19.75
C ARG A 279 11.22 -14.28 -21.19
N ARG A 280 12.05 -15.29 -21.44
CA ARG A 280 12.52 -15.65 -22.79
C ARG A 280 11.36 -16.14 -23.66
N TYR A 281 10.55 -17.09 -23.18
CA TYR A 281 9.43 -17.59 -23.99
C TYR A 281 8.27 -16.61 -24.07
N LEU A 282 8.01 -15.83 -23.01
CA LEU A 282 6.97 -14.79 -23.04
C LEU A 282 7.37 -13.61 -23.93
N GLY A 283 8.67 -13.32 -24.03
CA GLY A 283 9.19 -12.15 -24.76
C GLY A 283 8.85 -12.15 -26.26
N THR A 284 8.59 -13.32 -26.86
CA THR A 284 8.15 -13.41 -28.26
C THR A 284 6.83 -12.68 -28.49
N ALA A 285 5.88 -12.83 -27.55
CA ALA A 285 4.56 -12.19 -27.59
C ALA A 285 4.62 -10.66 -27.52
N PHE A 286 5.69 -10.11 -26.94
CA PHE A 286 5.94 -8.67 -26.78
C PHE A 286 7.00 -8.12 -27.75
N SER A 287 7.40 -8.89 -28.76
CA SER A 287 8.34 -8.43 -29.79
C SER A 287 7.69 -7.37 -30.69
N ASP A 288 8.50 -6.47 -31.28
CA ASP A 288 7.99 -5.45 -32.21
C ASP A 288 7.19 -6.05 -33.37
N ARG A 289 7.59 -7.24 -33.84
CA ARG A 289 6.86 -7.97 -34.88
C ARG A 289 5.48 -8.40 -34.40
N SER A 290 5.38 -8.99 -33.21
CA SER A 290 4.10 -9.44 -32.63
C SER A 290 3.19 -8.26 -32.29
N LEU A 291 3.73 -7.18 -31.75
CA LEU A 291 2.96 -5.97 -31.46
C LEU A 291 2.39 -5.36 -32.74
N LYS A 292 3.15 -5.36 -33.85
CA LYS A 292 2.65 -4.89 -35.14
C LYS A 292 1.50 -5.74 -35.68
N SER A 293 1.52 -7.06 -35.49
CA SER A 293 0.38 -7.92 -35.87
C SER A 293 -0.82 -7.79 -34.93
N GLN A 294 -0.60 -7.34 -33.70
CA GLN A 294 -1.64 -7.16 -32.68
C GLN A 294 -2.31 -5.79 -32.74
N GLU A 295 -1.63 -4.79 -33.31
CA GLU A 295 -2.10 -3.40 -33.40
C GLU A 295 -3.52 -3.23 -33.93
N PRO A 296 -4.00 -3.98 -34.95
CA PRO A 296 -5.39 -3.86 -35.41
C PRO A 296 -6.42 -4.15 -34.31
N MET A 297 -6.14 -5.11 -33.41
CA MET A 297 -7.04 -5.43 -32.29
C MET A 297 -7.09 -4.30 -31.26
N VAL A 298 -5.95 -3.64 -31.03
CA VAL A 298 -5.86 -2.47 -30.15
C VAL A 298 -6.63 -1.30 -30.77
N ALA A 299 -6.36 -1.00 -32.04
CA ALA A 299 -6.99 0.09 -32.77
C ALA A 299 -8.51 -0.05 -32.82
N GLU A 300 -9.04 -1.24 -33.10
CA GLU A 300 -10.48 -1.49 -33.13
C GLU A 300 -11.15 -1.18 -31.78
N CYS A 301 -10.54 -1.59 -30.66
CA CYS A 301 -11.07 -1.31 -29.33
C CYS A 301 -11.00 0.18 -28.98
N VAL A 302 -9.90 0.85 -29.36
CA VAL A 302 -9.76 2.31 -29.17
C VAL A 302 -10.80 3.06 -29.99
N ASP A 303 -11.03 2.68 -31.24
CA ASP A 303 -12.05 3.32 -32.08
C ASP A 303 -13.45 3.13 -31.51
N ARG A 304 -13.76 1.92 -31.04
CA ARG A 304 -15.01 1.61 -30.34
C ARG A 304 -15.18 2.47 -29.08
N LEU A 305 -14.10 2.67 -28.31
CA LEU A 305 -14.10 3.54 -27.14
C LEU A 305 -14.45 4.99 -27.54
N ILE A 306 -13.72 5.55 -28.51
CA ILE A 306 -13.87 6.94 -28.95
C ILE A 306 -15.26 7.20 -29.53
N GLU A 307 -15.84 6.24 -30.23
CA GLU A 307 -17.21 6.31 -30.71
C GLU A 307 -18.22 6.27 -29.55
N LYS A 308 -18.11 5.27 -28.67
CA LYS A 308 -19.06 5.07 -27.57
C LYS A 308 -19.13 6.25 -26.62
N ILE A 309 -18.00 6.82 -26.21
CA ILE A 309 -17.99 7.99 -25.30
C ILE A 309 -18.70 9.22 -25.90
N GLY A 310 -18.69 9.38 -27.24
CA GLY A 310 -19.38 10.47 -27.92
C GLY A 310 -20.89 10.27 -28.05
N MET A 311 -21.37 9.04 -27.91
CA MET A 311 -22.80 8.69 -27.97
C MET A 311 -23.50 8.80 -26.61
N VAL A 312 -22.76 8.84 -25.51
CA VAL A 312 -23.36 8.94 -24.18
C VAL A 312 -23.90 10.35 -23.97
N ASP A 313 -25.22 10.50 -23.97
CA ASP A 313 -25.87 11.75 -23.57
C ASP A 313 -25.78 11.92 -22.06
N VAL A 314 -24.86 12.79 -21.63
CA VAL A 314 -24.58 13.09 -20.22
C VAL A 314 -24.97 14.50 -19.81
N GLY A 315 -25.56 15.28 -20.73
CA GLY A 315 -25.86 16.70 -20.51
C GLY A 315 -24.68 17.46 -19.88
N THR A 316 -24.94 18.18 -18.80
CA THR A 316 -23.92 18.97 -18.08
C THR A 316 -23.10 18.15 -17.08
N GLN A 317 -23.42 16.88 -16.82
CA GLN A 317 -22.76 16.07 -15.78
C GLN A 317 -21.45 15.42 -16.25
N GLY A 318 -21.25 15.33 -17.57
CA GLY A 318 -20.09 14.64 -18.13
C GLY A 318 -20.14 13.11 -17.96
N THR A 319 -19.15 12.41 -18.50
CA THR A 319 -19.00 10.96 -18.38
C THR A 319 -17.74 10.60 -17.60
N ASP A 320 -17.73 9.42 -16.96
CA ASP A 320 -16.61 9.00 -16.11
C ASP A 320 -15.49 8.39 -16.96
N MET A 321 -14.46 9.18 -17.24
CA MET A 321 -13.36 8.76 -18.12
C MET A 321 -12.48 7.67 -17.47
N VAL A 322 -12.39 7.61 -16.13
CA VAL A 322 -11.66 6.52 -15.46
C VAL A 322 -12.31 5.18 -15.76
N MET A 323 -13.64 5.12 -15.70
CA MET A 323 -14.39 3.92 -16.07
C MET A 323 -14.13 3.53 -17.51
N TRP A 324 -14.27 4.48 -18.45
CA TRP A 324 -14.11 4.19 -19.89
C TRP A 324 -12.70 3.70 -20.26
N PHE A 325 -11.65 4.31 -19.70
CA PHE A 325 -10.28 3.83 -19.92
C PHE A 325 -10.04 2.45 -19.32
N ASN A 326 -10.61 2.15 -18.15
CA ASN A 326 -10.57 0.80 -17.59
C ASN A 326 -11.26 -0.20 -18.52
N LEU A 327 -12.49 0.08 -18.97
CA LEU A 327 -13.24 -0.83 -19.86
C LEU A 327 -12.45 -1.14 -21.14
N ALA A 328 -11.89 -0.13 -21.79
CA ALA A 328 -11.13 -0.30 -23.03
C ALA A 328 -9.86 -1.12 -22.82
N THR A 329 -9.07 -0.80 -21.80
CA THR A 329 -7.81 -1.50 -21.55
C THR A 329 -8.05 -2.94 -21.08
N PHE A 330 -9.14 -3.22 -20.35
CA PHE A 330 -9.57 -4.59 -20.05
C PHE A 330 -10.00 -5.37 -21.29
N ASP A 331 -10.75 -4.75 -22.21
CA ASP A 331 -11.15 -5.40 -23.47
C ASP A 331 -9.95 -5.69 -24.37
N ILE A 332 -9.01 -4.75 -24.51
CA ILE A 332 -7.75 -4.93 -25.26
C ILE A 332 -6.97 -6.11 -24.70
N ILE A 333 -6.68 -6.11 -23.40
CA ILE A 333 -5.84 -7.15 -22.82
C ILE A 333 -6.56 -8.49 -22.73
N GLY A 334 -7.90 -8.52 -22.59
CA GLY A 334 -8.69 -9.75 -22.71
C GLY A 334 -8.54 -10.37 -24.09
N SER A 335 -8.67 -9.54 -25.14
CA SER A 335 -8.49 -9.95 -26.54
C SER A 335 -7.09 -10.52 -26.81
N LEU A 336 -6.05 -9.94 -26.20
CA LEU A 336 -4.66 -10.38 -26.34
C LEU A 336 -4.29 -11.59 -25.45
N ALA A 337 -4.78 -11.66 -24.21
CA ALA A 337 -4.40 -12.68 -23.23
C ALA A 337 -5.26 -13.95 -23.28
N PHE A 338 -6.49 -13.86 -23.80
CA PHE A 338 -7.45 -14.97 -23.89
C PHE A 338 -8.07 -15.15 -25.28
N GLY A 339 -7.80 -14.25 -26.24
CA GLY A 339 -8.42 -14.29 -27.57
C GLY A 339 -9.86 -13.80 -27.59
N LYS A 340 -10.36 -13.17 -26.50
CA LYS A 340 -11.73 -12.67 -26.38
C LYS A 340 -11.79 -11.42 -25.51
N ASP A 341 -12.49 -10.37 -25.97
CA ASP A 341 -12.79 -9.20 -25.15
C ASP A 341 -13.87 -9.48 -24.08
N PHE A 342 -14.05 -8.56 -23.13
CA PHE A 342 -15.05 -8.71 -22.06
C PHE A 342 -16.35 -7.96 -22.37
N GLY A 343 -16.44 -7.31 -23.53
CA GLY A 343 -17.58 -6.50 -23.95
C GLY A 343 -17.81 -5.27 -23.08
N GLY A 344 -16.78 -4.79 -22.38
CA GLY A 344 -16.87 -3.68 -21.45
C GLY A 344 -17.24 -2.38 -22.15
N VAL A 345 -16.53 -2.03 -23.22
CA VAL A 345 -16.76 -0.81 -24.00
C VAL A 345 -18.14 -0.83 -24.67
N GLU A 346 -18.53 -1.96 -25.25
CA GLU A 346 -19.80 -2.09 -25.97
C GLU A 346 -21.00 -1.90 -25.04
N SER A 347 -20.94 -2.50 -23.84
CA SER A 347 -22.01 -2.47 -22.86
C SER A 347 -21.99 -1.25 -21.93
N GLY A 348 -20.84 -0.54 -21.84
CA GLY A 348 -20.59 0.50 -20.86
C GLY A 348 -20.59 -0.01 -19.41
N LYS A 349 -20.34 -1.31 -19.20
CA LYS A 349 -20.42 -1.96 -17.88
C LYS A 349 -19.21 -2.84 -17.61
N GLU A 350 -18.76 -2.83 -16.36
CA GLU A 350 -17.66 -3.69 -15.90
C GLU A 350 -18.09 -5.17 -15.92
N HIS A 351 -17.24 -6.02 -16.48
CA HIS A 351 -17.43 -7.47 -16.43
C HIS A 351 -17.18 -8.01 -15.02
N PHE A 352 -18.02 -8.93 -14.53
CA PHE A 352 -17.98 -9.38 -13.12
C PHE A 352 -16.58 -9.84 -12.68
N TRP A 353 -15.86 -10.55 -13.56
CA TRP A 353 -14.53 -11.09 -13.28
C TRP A 353 -13.49 -10.00 -13.05
N ILE A 354 -13.60 -8.87 -13.75
CA ILE A 354 -12.72 -7.70 -13.56
C ILE A 354 -12.86 -7.20 -12.12
N SER A 355 -14.08 -7.06 -11.63
CA SER A 355 -14.35 -6.59 -10.27
C SER A 355 -13.79 -7.54 -9.19
N ILE A 356 -13.72 -8.85 -9.47
CA ILE A 356 -13.14 -9.85 -8.57
C ILE A 356 -11.61 -9.67 -8.53
N VAL A 357 -11.01 -9.54 -9.70
CA VAL A 357 -9.56 -9.40 -9.89
C VAL A 357 -9.03 -8.10 -9.29
N THR A 358 -9.68 -6.96 -9.55
CA THR A 358 -9.23 -5.66 -9.01
C THR A 358 -9.40 -5.58 -7.49
N LYS A 359 -10.46 -6.18 -6.94
CA LYS A 359 -10.65 -6.27 -5.48
C LYS A 359 -9.64 -7.19 -4.81
N SER A 360 -9.23 -8.30 -5.44
CA SER A 360 -8.24 -9.21 -4.86
C SER A 360 -6.88 -8.53 -4.66
N LEU A 361 -6.51 -7.56 -5.51
CA LEU A 361 -5.28 -6.77 -5.35
C LEU A 361 -5.26 -5.92 -4.07
N ARG A 362 -6.42 -5.39 -3.65
CA ARG A 362 -6.55 -4.69 -2.35
C ARG A 362 -6.34 -5.65 -1.19
N MET A 363 -6.75 -6.89 -1.36
CA MET A 363 -6.64 -7.93 -0.34
C MET A 363 -5.25 -8.56 -0.28
N GLY A 364 -4.47 -8.50 -1.36
CA GLY A 364 -3.03 -8.82 -1.36
C GLY A 364 -2.23 -7.94 -0.38
N ALA A 365 -2.57 -6.65 -0.31
CA ALA A 365 -1.98 -5.73 0.67
C ALA A 365 -2.32 -6.13 2.12
N LEU A 366 -3.57 -6.54 2.35
CA LEU A 366 -4.00 -7.06 3.65
C LEU A 366 -3.33 -8.40 3.99
N ALA A 367 -3.15 -9.28 3.00
CA ALA A 367 -2.44 -10.54 3.15
C ALA A 367 -0.95 -10.34 3.46
N ASP A 368 -0.29 -9.34 2.86
CA ASP A 368 1.08 -8.96 3.22
C ASP A 368 1.17 -8.49 4.66
N CYS A 369 0.22 -7.66 5.10
CA CYS A 369 0.10 -7.28 6.50
C CYS A 369 -0.11 -8.54 7.37
N PHE A 370 -1.08 -9.40 7.06
CA PHE A 370 -1.34 -10.61 7.82
C PHE A 370 -0.17 -11.60 7.88
N ARG A 371 0.64 -11.70 6.82
CA ARG A 371 1.87 -12.51 6.82
C ARG A 371 2.93 -11.90 7.75
N ARG A 372 3.03 -10.56 7.79
CA ARG A 372 3.84 -9.85 8.78
C ARG A 372 3.25 -9.97 10.20
N PHE A 373 1.96 -10.31 10.33
CA PHE A 373 1.24 -10.48 11.60
C PHE A 373 0.51 -11.83 11.78
N PRO A 374 1.20 -12.99 11.83
CA PRO A 374 0.54 -14.32 11.83
C PRO A 374 -0.48 -14.55 12.96
N ALA A 375 -0.18 -14.12 14.19
CA ALA A 375 -1.10 -14.17 15.32
C ALA A 375 -2.37 -13.30 15.14
N LEU A 376 -2.25 -12.11 14.54
CA LEU A 376 -3.41 -11.26 14.26
C LEU A 376 -4.20 -11.79 13.07
N ALA A 377 -3.54 -12.42 12.10
CA ALA A 377 -4.19 -13.11 10.99
C ALA A 377 -5.08 -14.25 11.49
N GLY A 378 -4.64 -15.05 12.49
CA GLY A 378 -5.47 -16.11 13.09
C GLY A 378 -6.71 -15.58 13.82
N ILE A 379 -6.60 -14.42 14.49
CA ILE A 379 -7.73 -13.74 15.13
C ILE A 379 -8.68 -13.17 14.07
N ALA A 380 -8.15 -12.47 13.07
CA ALA A 380 -8.92 -11.92 11.97
C ALA A 380 -9.63 -13.03 11.17
N GLN A 381 -9.01 -14.20 11.01
CA GLN A 381 -9.65 -15.37 10.39
C GLN A 381 -10.85 -15.89 11.17
N THR A 382 -10.82 -15.78 12.48
CA THR A 382 -11.93 -16.23 13.34
C THR A 382 -13.03 -15.17 13.43
N VAL A 383 -12.67 -13.89 13.54
CA VAL A 383 -13.60 -12.76 13.73
C VAL A 383 -14.23 -12.31 12.42
N PHE A 384 -13.48 -12.34 11.32
CA PHE A 384 -13.93 -11.96 9.97
C PHE A 384 -14.08 -13.18 9.05
N SER A 385 -14.48 -14.33 9.59
CA SER A 385 -14.61 -15.60 8.85
C SER A 385 -15.45 -15.43 7.58
N GLY A 386 -16.58 -14.72 7.63
CA GLY A 386 -17.42 -14.46 6.45
C GLY A 386 -16.75 -13.61 5.36
N LEU A 387 -15.86 -12.67 5.73
CA LEU A 387 -15.06 -11.92 4.76
C LEU A 387 -14.03 -12.84 4.10
N ILE A 388 -13.36 -13.70 4.89
CA ILE A 388 -12.36 -14.63 4.36
C ILE A 388 -12.99 -15.73 3.51
N ASP A 389 -14.15 -16.26 3.90
CA ASP A 389 -14.92 -17.21 3.10
C ASP A 389 -15.29 -16.60 1.74
N LYS A 390 -15.69 -15.32 1.73
CA LYS A 390 -15.92 -14.58 0.49
C LYS A 390 -14.64 -14.47 -0.34
N LEU A 391 -13.49 -14.16 0.27
CA LEU A 391 -12.21 -14.07 -0.45
C LEU A 391 -11.79 -15.41 -1.04
N LEU A 392 -11.92 -16.49 -0.28
CA LEU A 392 -11.62 -17.83 -0.77
C LEU A 392 -12.55 -18.21 -1.92
N LYS A 393 -13.83 -17.85 -1.83
CA LYS A 393 -14.80 -18.04 -2.92
C LYS A 393 -14.41 -17.22 -4.16
N ASP A 394 -14.13 -15.92 -3.99
CA ASP A 394 -13.73 -15.01 -5.06
C ASP A 394 -12.43 -15.50 -5.72
N SER A 395 -11.46 -15.98 -4.94
CA SER A 395 -10.22 -16.61 -5.43
C SER A 395 -10.49 -17.88 -6.24
N ARG A 396 -11.40 -18.75 -5.79
CA ARG A 396 -11.78 -19.96 -6.55
C ARG A 396 -12.53 -19.59 -7.83
N THR A 397 -13.42 -18.59 -7.79
CA THR A 397 -14.12 -18.11 -8.98
C THR A 397 -13.14 -17.50 -9.98
N HIS A 398 -12.19 -16.69 -9.51
CA HIS A 398 -11.11 -16.17 -10.34
C HIS A 398 -10.30 -17.30 -11.00
N GLN A 399 -9.89 -18.29 -10.21
CA GLN A 399 -9.14 -19.44 -10.71
C GLN A 399 -9.92 -20.22 -11.77
N GLN A 400 -11.16 -20.60 -11.45
CA GLN A 400 -11.99 -21.40 -12.34
C GLN A 400 -12.25 -20.67 -13.66
N TYR A 401 -12.66 -19.39 -13.60
CA TYR A 401 -12.95 -18.63 -14.80
C TYR A 401 -11.72 -18.44 -15.69
N THR A 402 -10.56 -18.15 -15.10
CA THR A 402 -9.30 -18.04 -15.84
C THR A 402 -8.94 -19.36 -16.52
N MET A 403 -9.09 -20.49 -15.80
CA MET A 403 -8.84 -21.82 -16.36
C MET A 403 -9.82 -22.14 -17.50
N ASP A 404 -11.11 -21.83 -17.33
CA ASP A 404 -12.13 -22.05 -18.36
C ASP A 404 -11.81 -21.27 -19.65
N LEU A 405 -11.31 -20.03 -19.54
CA LEU A 405 -10.87 -19.25 -20.70
C LEU A 405 -9.68 -19.90 -21.41
N VAL A 406 -8.67 -20.34 -20.66
CA VAL A 406 -7.50 -21.02 -21.23
C VAL A 406 -7.89 -22.33 -21.88
N GLN A 407 -8.70 -23.16 -21.23
CA GLN A 407 -9.16 -24.44 -21.77
C GLN A 407 -10.03 -24.25 -23.01
N SER A 408 -10.93 -23.26 -22.99
CA SER A 408 -11.74 -22.90 -24.17
C SER A 408 -10.85 -22.51 -25.35
N ARG A 409 -9.77 -21.77 -25.10
CA ARG A 409 -8.79 -21.43 -26.14
C ARG A 409 -8.05 -22.67 -26.65
N LEU A 410 -7.52 -23.50 -25.74
CA LEU A 410 -6.76 -24.71 -26.10
C LEU A 410 -7.60 -25.70 -26.91
N ALA A 411 -8.92 -25.75 -26.66
CA ALA A 411 -9.86 -26.57 -27.42
C ALA A 411 -10.21 -25.98 -28.80
N SER A 412 -9.90 -24.71 -29.07
CA SER A 412 -10.19 -24.03 -30.33
C SER A 412 -8.96 -23.97 -31.24
N GLN A 413 -9.12 -24.23 -32.53
CA GLN A 413 -8.10 -23.86 -33.53
C GLN A 413 -8.30 -22.40 -33.93
N SER A 414 -7.22 -21.62 -33.94
CA SER A 414 -7.31 -20.19 -34.25
C SER A 414 -6.00 -19.66 -34.81
N ASP A 415 -6.13 -18.87 -35.88
CA ASP A 415 -5.01 -18.21 -36.55
C ASP A 415 -4.73 -16.81 -35.95
N ARG A 416 -5.25 -16.51 -34.75
CA ARG A 416 -5.01 -15.21 -34.08
C ARG A 416 -3.57 -15.12 -33.60
N GLU A 417 -2.94 -14.00 -33.87
CA GLU A 417 -1.58 -13.66 -33.41
C GLU A 417 -1.60 -12.95 -32.05
N ASP A 418 -2.20 -13.58 -31.04
CA ASP A 418 -2.33 -13.07 -29.68
C ASP A 418 -1.28 -13.66 -28.71
N PHE A 419 -1.24 -13.21 -27.46
CA PHE A 419 -0.25 -13.67 -26.47
C PHE A 419 -0.38 -15.16 -26.18
N LEU A 420 -1.62 -15.64 -26.13
CA LEU A 420 -1.92 -17.01 -25.78
C LEU A 420 -1.46 -17.96 -26.89
N THR A 421 -1.62 -17.59 -28.17
CA THR A 421 -1.03 -18.32 -29.30
C THR A 421 0.48 -18.49 -29.13
N LYS A 422 1.21 -17.42 -28.80
CA LYS A 422 2.68 -17.50 -28.59
C LYS A 422 3.08 -18.33 -27.38
N MET A 423 2.31 -18.29 -26.29
CA MET A 423 2.54 -19.17 -25.14
C MET A 423 2.27 -20.64 -25.46
N ILE A 424 1.23 -20.93 -26.27
CA ILE A 424 0.90 -22.28 -26.72
C ILE A 424 1.99 -22.84 -27.66
N GLU A 425 2.48 -22.02 -28.60
CA GLU A 425 3.60 -22.40 -29.48
C GLU A 425 4.85 -22.77 -28.67
N ALA A 426 5.18 -21.99 -27.64
CA ALA A 426 6.33 -22.24 -26.77
C ALA A 426 6.13 -23.41 -25.79
N ARG A 427 4.89 -23.88 -25.59
CA ARG A 427 4.51 -24.85 -24.56
C ARG A 427 5.33 -26.13 -24.61
N ASN A 428 5.49 -26.70 -25.81
CA ASN A 428 6.16 -27.99 -26.00
C ASN A 428 7.67 -27.90 -25.71
N GLU A 429 8.30 -26.78 -26.05
CA GLU A 429 9.73 -26.56 -25.83
C GLU A 429 10.05 -26.18 -24.38
N ALA A 430 9.15 -25.46 -23.72
CA ALA A 430 9.34 -24.95 -22.36
C ALA A 430 8.61 -25.74 -21.27
N ALA A 431 7.94 -26.84 -21.62
CA ALA A 431 7.17 -27.70 -20.70
C ALA A 431 6.16 -26.93 -19.82
N ILE A 432 5.44 -25.97 -20.42
CA ILE A 432 4.53 -25.06 -19.71
C ILE A 432 3.21 -25.80 -19.41
N SER A 433 2.76 -25.75 -18.16
CA SER A 433 1.47 -26.33 -17.75
C SER A 433 0.29 -25.38 -18.03
N ASP A 434 -0.93 -25.92 -18.14
CA ASP A 434 -2.13 -25.08 -18.32
C ASP A 434 -2.33 -24.11 -17.14
N ALA A 435 -2.00 -24.55 -15.92
CA ALA A 435 -2.03 -23.71 -14.73
C ALA A 435 -1.02 -22.54 -14.82
N GLN A 436 0.16 -22.77 -15.39
CA GLN A 436 1.15 -21.72 -15.59
C GLN A 436 0.74 -20.75 -16.70
N ILE A 437 0.14 -21.25 -17.80
CA ILE A 437 -0.47 -20.39 -18.83
C ILE A 437 -1.56 -19.51 -18.21
N ALA A 438 -2.47 -20.10 -17.43
CA ALA A 438 -3.52 -19.37 -16.71
C ALA A 438 -2.96 -18.31 -15.75
N ALA A 439 -1.89 -18.66 -15.01
CA ALA A 439 -1.21 -17.72 -14.12
C ALA A 439 -0.62 -16.52 -14.88
N HIS A 440 0.04 -16.76 -16.02
CA HIS A 440 0.56 -15.67 -16.87
C HIS A 440 -0.56 -14.81 -17.47
N SER A 441 -1.60 -15.43 -18.04
CA SER A 441 -2.72 -14.68 -18.64
C SER A 441 -3.46 -13.83 -17.61
N SER A 442 -3.65 -14.34 -16.37
CA SER A 442 -4.22 -13.57 -15.27
C SER A 442 -3.40 -12.32 -14.94
N ASP A 443 -2.08 -12.49 -14.79
CA ASP A 443 -1.17 -11.36 -14.55
C ASP A 443 -1.17 -10.34 -15.67
N PHE A 444 -1.24 -10.79 -16.93
CA PHE A 444 -1.30 -9.89 -18.08
C PHE A 444 -2.55 -9.03 -18.03
N VAL A 445 -3.71 -9.59 -17.72
CA VAL A 445 -4.93 -8.79 -17.58
C VAL A 445 -4.78 -7.74 -16.49
N ILE A 446 -4.30 -8.13 -15.30
CA ILE A 446 -4.12 -7.18 -14.19
C ILE A 446 -3.14 -6.07 -14.56
N ALA A 447 -1.97 -6.43 -15.08
CA ALA A 447 -0.89 -5.50 -15.33
C ALA A 447 -1.17 -4.61 -16.54
N GLY A 448 -1.78 -5.16 -17.59
CA GLY A 448 -2.02 -4.48 -18.87
C GLY A 448 -3.22 -3.54 -18.87
N SER A 449 -4.22 -3.75 -18.00
CA SER A 449 -5.41 -2.88 -17.98
C SER A 449 -5.25 -1.65 -17.07
N GLU A 450 -5.20 -1.89 -15.75
CA GLU A 450 -5.34 -0.84 -14.73
C GLU A 450 -4.20 0.20 -14.79
N THR A 451 -3.00 -0.21 -15.20
CA THR A 451 -1.84 0.70 -15.29
C THR A 451 -1.96 1.67 -16.46
N THR A 452 -2.28 1.18 -17.67
CA THR A 452 -2.52 2.01 -18.86
C THR A 452 -3.70 2.95 -18.63
N ALA A 453 -4.81 2.44 -18.07
CA ALA A 453 -5.98 3.25 -17.76
C ALA A 453 -5.66 4.35 -16.74
N THR A 454 -4.82 4.06 -15.75
CA THR A 454 -4.34 5.07 -14.78
C THR A 454 -3.55 6.18 -15.48
N THR A 455 -2.65 5.84 -16.41
CA THR A 455 -1.90 6.85 -17.17
C THR A 455 -2.83 7.73 -18.01
N LEU A 456 -3.73 7.12 -18.79
CA LEU A 456 -4.69 7.86 -19.63
C LEU A 456 -5.60 8.78 -18.81
N SER A 457 -6.06 8.29 -17.66
CA SER A 457 -6.88 9.06 -16.74
C SER A 457 -6.08 10.23 -16.15
N CYS A 458 -4.82 10.01 -15.74
CA CYS A 458 -3.92 11.04 -15.20
C CYS A 458 -3.63 12.13 -16.23
N MET A 459 -3.28 11.73 -17.47
CA MET A 459 -3.08 12.65 -18.57
C MET A 459 -4.33 13.50 -18.77
N THR A 460 -5.51 12.88 -18.84
CA THR A 460 -6.78 13.61 -19.03
C THR A 460 -7.02 14.61 -17.89
N TYR A 461 -6.86 14.21 -16.63
CA TYR A 461 -7.03 15.09 -15.47
C TYR A 461 -6.09 16.29 -15.52
N TYR A 462 -4.79 16.07 -15.70
CA TYR A 462 -3.80 17.17 -15.69
C TYR A 462 -3.87 18.04 -16.93
N LEU A 463 -4.21 17.51 -18.10
CA LEU A 463 -4.46 18.32 -19.30
C LEU A 463 -5.63 19.28 -19.07
N LEU A 464 -6.72 18.81 -18.46
CA LEU A 464 -7.90 19.65 -18.20
C LEU A 464 -7.68 20.69 -17.10
N LYS A 465 -6.80 20.41 -16.14
CA LYS A 465 -6.36 21.40 -15.14
C LYS A 465 -5.38 22.43 -15.72
N ASN A 466 -4.78 22.17 -16.88
CA ASN A 466 -3.77 23.02 -17.50
C ASN A 466 -4.11 23.33 -18.97
N PRO A 467 -5.03 24.30 -19.23
CA PRO A 467 -5.53 24.58 -20.58
C PRO A 467 -4.45 24.91 -21.61
N ALA A 468 -3.35 25.56 -21.20
CA ALA A 468 -2.23 25.87 -22.10
C ALA A 468 -1.50 24.60 -22.57
N ILE A 469 -1.32 23.63 -21.68
CA ILE A 469 -0.70 22.34 -21.98
C ILE A 469 -1.61 21.52 -22.90
N LEU A 470 -2.92 21.49 -22.61
CA LEU A 470 -3.91 20.86 -23.48
C LEU A 470 -3.93 21.47 -24.88
N ALA A 471 -3.94 22.80 -24.99
CA ALA A 471 -3.94 23.50 -26.27
C ALA A 471 -2.69 23.14 -27.10
N ARG A 472 -1.51 23.08 -26.47
CA ARG A 472 -0.27 22.68 -27.14
C ARG A 472 -0.29 21.22 -27.62
N LEU A 473 -0.85 20.31 -26.83
CA LEU A 473 -1.03 18.92 -27.25
C LEU A 473 -2.03 18.79 -28.39
N GLN A 474 -3.14 19.51 -28.31
CA GLN A 474 -4.14 19.56 -29.38
C GLN A 474 -3.54 20.11 -30.67
N ASP A 475 -2.69 21.15 -30.60
CA ASP A 475 -1.99 21.69 -31.77
C ASP A 475 -1.05 20.65 -32.41
N GLU A 476 -0.20 19.97 -31.62
CA GLU A 476 0.69 18.92 -32.14
C GLU A 476 -0.12 17.80 -32.84
N VAL A 477 -1.18 17.29 -32.20
CA VAL A 477 -1.96 16.18 -32.75
C VAL A 477 -2.81 16.62 -33.95
N ARG A 478 -3.51 17.76 -33.85
CA ARG A 478 -4.45 18.20 -34.91
C ARG A 478 -3.75 18.79 -36.13
N SER A 479 -2.49 19.21 -36.01
CA SER A 479 -1.65 19.63 -37.16
C SER A 479 -0.90 18.45 -37.81
N ALA A 480 -0.64 17.37 -37.06
CA ALA A 480 0.04 16.18 -37.59
C ALA A 480 -0.86 15.31 -38.48
N PHE A 481 -2.19 15.37 -38.33
CA PHE A 481 -3.12 14.46 -39.00
C PHE A 481 -4.21 15.20 -39.77
N VAL A 482 -4.49 14.72 -40.98
CA VAL A 482 -5.55 15.23 -41.85
C VAL A 482 -6.88 14.52 -41.56
N SER A 483 -6.82 13.21 -41.30
CA SER A 483 -7.99 12.38 -40.99
C SER A 483 -7.83 11.62 -39.68
N TYR A 484 -8.95 11.16 -39.13
CA TYR A 484 -8.96 10.37 -37.89
C TYR A 484 -8.31 9.00 -38.09
N GLU A 485 -8.43 8.47 -39.31
CA GLU A 485 -7.94 7.17 -39.75
C GLU A 485 -6.41 7.16 -39.89
N ASP A 486 -5.77 8.31 -40.06
CA ASP A 486 -4.31 8.45 -40.11
C ASP A 486 -3.64 8.26 -38.73
N ILE A 487 -4.43 8.28 -37.65
CA ILE A 487 -3.95 8.13 -36.28
C ILE A 487 -3.81 6.64 -35.96
N THR A 488 -2.59 6.14 -36.07
CA THR A 488 -2.22 4.75 -35.78
C THR A 488 -1.15 4.72 -34.69
N ALA A 489 -0.84 3.54 -34.15
CA ALA A 489 0.27 3.40 -33.22
C ALA A 489 1.60 3.92 -33.79
N ALA A 490 1.85 3.63 -35.07
CA ALA A 490 3.08 3.99 -35.77
C ALA A 490 3.22 5.51 -36.00
N THR A 491 2.10 6.21 -36.17
CA THR A 491 2.08 7.64 -36.46
C THR A 491 1.90 8.51 -35.21
N ALA A 492 1.22 8.01 -34.17
CA ALA A 492 1.04 8.71 -32.89
C ALA A 492 2.27 8.58 -31.96
N THR A 493 2.95 7.42 -31.95
CA THR A 493 4.09 7.18 -31.04
C THR A 493 5.28 8.13 -31.22
N PRO A 494 5.61 8.59 -32.45
CA PRO A 494 6.68 9.56 -32.67
C PRO A 494 6.38 11.00 -32.20
N LEU A 495 5.13 11.33 -31.83
CA LEU A 495 4.75 12.67 -31.39
C LEU A 495 5.44 13.02 -30.06
N LYS A 496 6.27 14.06 -30.08
CA LYS A 496 7.21 14.36 -28.99
C LYS A 496 6.50 14.94 -27.79
N TYR A 497 5.58 15.88 -28.00
CA TYR A 497 4.87 16.53 -26.92
C TYR A 497 3.85 15.58 -26.26
N LEU A 498 3.13 14.78 -27.06
CA LEU A 498 2.29 13.70 -26.56
C LEU A 498 3.07 12.73 -25.66
N ARG A 499 4.25 12.30 -26.10
CA ARG A 499 5.14 11.46 -25.30
C ARG A 499 5.56 12.15 -24.00
N ALA A 500 5.95 13.42 -24.07
CA ALA A 500 6.34 14.22 -22.90
C ALA A 500 5.19 14.36 -21.88
N VAL A 501 3.96 14.60 -22.34
CA VAL A 501 2.75 14.65 -21.50
C VAL A 501 2.52 13.31 -20.80
N ALA A 502 2.67 12.19 -21.51
CA ALA A 502 2.52 10.86 -20.94
C ALA A 502 3.63 10.53 -19.92
N GLN A 503 4.89 10.92 -20.20
CA GLN A 503 6.00 10.76 -19.24
C GLN A 503 5.75 11.58 -17.98
N GLU A 504 5.32 12.83 -18.12
CA GLU A 504 5.02 13.68 -16.97
C GLU A 504 3.84 13.15 -16.16
N ALA A 505 2.79 12.64 -16.81
CA ALA A 505 1.65 12.01 -16.14
C ALA A 505 2.08 10.80 -15.30
N MET A 506 2.97 9.96 -15.84
CA MET A 506 3.54 8.82 -15.13
C MET A 506 4.54 9.24 -14.03
N ARG A 507 5.14 10.42 -14.11
CA ARG A 507 6.00 10.96 -13.04
C ARG A 507 5.16 11.46 -11.87
N VAL A 508 4.21 12.36 -12.13
CA VAL A 508 3.38 12.96 -11.06
C VAL A 508 2.44 11.97 -10.42
N TYR A 509 1.98 10.98 -11.19
CA TYR A 509 1.05 9.97 -10.73
C TYR A 509 1.45 8.58 -11.30
N PRO A 510 2.52 7.97 -10.77
CA PRO A 510 3.04 6.70 -11.25
C PRO A 510 1.95 5.62 -11.20
N PRO A 511 1.62 4.94 -12.31
CA PRO A 511 0.57 3.92 -12.33
C PRO A 511 0.77 2.81 -11.30
N LEU A 512 2.05 2.47 -11.04
CA LEU A 512 2.47 1.59 -9.97
C LEU A 512 3.34 2.40 -8.97
N PRO A 513 2.72 3.06 -7.98
CA PRO A 513 3.45 3.82 -6.97
C PRO A 513 4.08 2.91 -5.91
N PHE A 514 3.70 1.62 -5.89
CA PHE A 514 4.25 0.59 -5.01
C PHE A 514 5.72 0.33 -5.33
N ALA A 515 6.55 0.32 -4.30
CA ALA A 515 7.96 -0.05 -4.40
C ALA A 515 8.09 -1.56 -4.67
N LEU A 516 9.06 -2.01 -5.49
CA LEU A 516 9.19 -3.42 -5.87
C LEU A 516 10.26 -4.12 -5.00
N PRO A 517 9.90 -4.76 -3.87
CA PRO A 517 10.90 -5.19 -2.88
C PRO A 517 11.85 -6.28 -3.40
N ARG A 518 13.12 -6.14 -3.04
CA ARG A 518 14.20 -7.08 -3.31
C ARG A 518 14.95 -7.42 -2.03
N VAL A 519 15.63 -8.56 -2.02
CA VAL A 519 16.46 -9.02 -0.90
C VAL A 519 17.92 -8.88 -1.27
N VAL A 520 18.69 -8.24 -0.40
CA VAL A 520 20.15 -8.12 -0.51
C VAL A 520 20.78 -9.52 -0.46
N PRO A 521 21.72 -9.86 -1.36
CA PRO A 521 22.41 -11.15 -1.37
C PRO A 521 23.12 -11.47 -0.05
N ASN A 522 23.38 -12.75 0.23
CA ASN A 522 23.92 -13.20 1.52
C ASN A 522 25.23 -12.52 1.93
N GLY A 523 26.09 -12.18 0.96
CA GLY A 523 27.35 -11.46 1.21
C GLY A 523 27.22 -9.98 1.55
N GLY A 524 26.00 -9.44 1.56
CA GLY A 524 25.75 -8.00 1.62
C GLY A 524 26.04 -7.30 0.29
N CYS A 525 25.64 -6.04 0.19
CA CYS A 525 25.91 -5.23 -0.99
C CYS A 525 25.80 -3.74 -0.69
N THR A 526 26.56 -2.91 -1.43
CA THR A 526 26.44 -1.45 -1.34
C THR A 526 25.35 -0.94 -2.29
N VAL A 527 24.49 -0.08 -1.75
CA VAL A 527 23.50 0.71 -2.50
C VAL A 527 23.58 2.17 -2.02
N ASP A 528 23.66 3.13 -2.94
CA ASP A 528 23.83 4.57 -2.67
C ASP A 528 24.98 4.86 -1.69
N GLY A 529 26.09 4.14 -1.83
CA GLY A 529 27.26 4.27 -0.94
C GLY A 529 27.09 3.65 0.45
N HIS A 530 25.93 3.08 0.77
CA HIS A 530 25.67 2.40 2.05
C HIS A 530 25.81 0.88 1.92
N PHE A 531 26.67 0.27 2.73
CA PHE A 531 26.75 -1.19 2.82
C PHE A 531 25.54 -1.75 3.55
N LEU A 532 24.84 -2.68 2.89
CA LEU A 532 23.65 -3.34 3.40
C LEU A 532 23.97 -4.80 3.72
N PRO A 533 23.59 -5.30 4.92
CA PRO A 533 23.79 -6.70 5.26
C PRO A 533 22.87 -7.61 4.42
N GLY A 534 23.31 -8.85 4.20
CA GLY A 534 22.51 -9.85 3.50
C GLY A 534 21.17 -10.12 4.20
N GLY A 535 20.13 -10.37 3.40
CA GLY A 535 18.77 -10.59 3.91
C GLY A 535 17.99 -9.31 4.21
N THR A 536 18.57 -8.12 4.07
CA THR A 536 17.80 -6.86 4.13
C THR A 536 16.89 -6.70 2.92
N THR A 537 15.65 -6.30 3.15
CA THR A 537 14.71 -5.92 2.09
C THR A 537 14.97 -4.48 1.65
N VAL A 538 15.07 -4.26 0.34
CA VAL A 538 15.31 -2.94 -0.25
C VAL A 538 14.36 -2.69 -1.40
N SER A 539 14.00 -1.43 -1.61
CA SER A 539 13.25 -1.02 -2.80
C SER A 539 13.44 0.46 -3.08
N THR A 540 13.45 0.84 -4.35
CA THR A 540 13.23 2.24 -4.75
C THR A 540 11.74 2.53 -4.72
N SER A 541 11.34 3.56 -3.95
CA SER A 541 9.97 4.06 -3.90
C SER A 541 9.68 4.84 -5.18
N THR A 542 8.86 4.29 -6.07
CA THR A 542 8.53 4.92 -7.34
C THR A 542 7.96 6.32 -7.14
N PHE A 543 7.04 6.49 -6.19
CA PHE A 543 6.43 7.79 -5.93
C PHE A 543 7.43 8.77 -5.31
N ALA A 544 8.21 8.36 -4.30
CA ALA A 544 9.16 9.27 -3.68
C ALA A 544 10.29 9.66 -4.65
N ALA A 545 10.79 8.72 -5.45
CA ALA A 545 11.79 9.02 -6.47
C ALA A 545 11.28 10.01 -7.51
N SER A 546 10.02 9.86 -7.96
CA SER A 546 9.42 10.74 -8.98
C SER A 546 8.96 12.11 -8.45
N MET A 547 8.75 12.25 -7.14
CA MET A 547 8.16 13.45 -6.53
C MET A 547 9.07 14.16 -5.53
N SER A 548 10.29 13.67 -5.31
CA SER A 548 11.20 14.31 -4.36
C SER A 548 11.83 15.56 -4.94
N SER A 549 11.91 16.60 -4.11
CA SER A 549 12.59 17.86 -4.43
C SER A 549 14.09 17.71 -4.64
N SER A 550 14.68 16.59 -4.20
CA SER A 550 16.09 16.26 -4.48
C SER A 550 16.33 15.85 -5.93
N ASN A 551 15.30 15.36 -6.62
CA ASN A 551 15.40 14.82 -7.98
C ASN A 551 14.72 15.72 -9.01
N PHE A 552 13.64 16.42 -8.64
CA PHE A 552 12.87 17.24 -9.55
C PHE A 552 12.64 18.62 -8.94
N ASP A 553 12.93 19.65 -9.72
CA ASP A 553 12.56 21.03 -9.42
C ASP A 553 11.04 21.21 -9.53
N GLU A 554 10.41 21.85 -8.54
CA GLU A 554 8.95 22.02 -8.46
C GLU A 554 8.18 20.70 -8.77
N PRO A 555 8.39 19.63 -8.00
CA PRO A 555 7.98 18.27 -8.39
C PRO A 555 6.46 18.09 -8.51
N TRP A 556 5.66 18.97 -7.90
CA TRP A 556 4.20 18.94 -7.94
C TRP A 556 3.60 19.67 -9.15
N GLU A 557 4.39 20.47 -9.87
CA GLU A 557 3.94 21.12 -11.09
C GLU A 557 3.93 20.12 -12.25
N PHE A 558 2.81 20.06 -12.98
CA PHE A 558 2.68 19.25 -14.19
C PHE A 558 3.33 19.98 -15.37
N ARG A 559 4.58 19.64 -15.68
CA ARG A 559 5.41 20.35 -16.66
C ARG A 559 6.03 19.38 -17.68
N PRO A 560 5.31 19.04 -18.78
CA PRO A 560 5.82 18.16 -19.83
C PRO A 560 7.14 18.61 -20.46
N GLU A 561 7.44 19.90 -20.44
CA GLU A 561 8.66 20.49 -21.00
C GLU A 561 9.94 19.85 -20.45
N ARG A 562 9.92 19.32 -19.22
CA ARG A 562 11.04 18.58 -18.60
C ARG A 562 11.58 17.45 -19.47
N TRP A 563 10.73 16.88 -20.33
CA TRP A 563 11.06 15.73 -21.17
C TRP A 563 11.47 16.12 -22.60
N LEU A 564 11.53 17.42 -22.92
CA LEU A 564 11.80 17.93 -24.27
C LEU A 564 13.12 18.67 -24.39
N VAL A 565 13.52 19.35 -23.33
CA VAL A 565 14.76 20.11 -23.25
C VAL A 565 15.71 19.42 -22.29
N ASP A 566 17.01 19.53 -22.55
CA ASP A 566 18.01 19.13 -21.57
C ASP A 566 17.88 20.08 -20.36
N ASN A 567 17.21 19.60 -19.31
CA ASN A 567 17.05 20.33 -18.07
C ASN A 567 18.18 19.91 -17.09
N PRO A 568 19.17 20.77 -16.79
CA PRO A 568 20.26 20.41 -15.91
C PRO A 568 19.84 20.24 -14.44
N THR A 569 18.61 20.63 -14.05
CA THR A 569 18.15 20.58 -12.65
C THR A 569 17.39 19.31 -12.29
N ASP A 570 16.76 18.64 -13.26
CA ASP A 570 15.93 17.45 -13.02
C ASP A 570 16.72 16.17 -13.33
N ASP A 571 16.72 15.22 -12.39
CA ASP A 571 17.21 13.86 -12.60
C ASP A 571 16.08 12.97 -13.15
N LEU A 572 15.91 13.01 -14.48
CA LEU A 572 14.86 12.25 -15.17
C LEU A 572 14.97 10.74 -14.96
N ASP A 573 16.17 10.22 -14.66
CA ASP A 573 16.41 8.80 -14.41
C ASP A 573 15.81 8.32 -13.09
N ALA A 574 15.43 9.23 -12.18
CA ALA A 574 14.70 8.90 -10.96
C ALA A 574 13.28 8.39 -11.23
N SER A 575 12.66 8.79 -12.36
CA SER A 575 11.32 8.35 -12.77
C SER A 575 11.39 7.13 -13.70
N GLN A 576 11.18 5.93 -13.14
CA GLN A 576 11.18 4.67 -13.89
C GLN A 576 9.79 3.99 -13.85
N PRO A 577 8.77 4.53 -14.55
CA PRO A 577 7.41 3.98 -14.49
C PRO A 577 7.27 2.56 -15.07
N PHE A 578 8.25 2.13 -15.88
CA PHE A 578 8.33 0.77 -16.42
C PHE A 578 9.33 -0.12 -15.67
N SER A 579 9.81 0.32 -14.50
CA SER A 579 10.88 -0.32 -13.72
C SER A 579 12.19 -0.47 -14.52
N TYR A 580 13.18 -1.15 -13.93
CA TYR A 580 14.55 -1.25 -14.45
C TYR A 580 15.06 -2.69 -14.47
N GLY A 581 16.06 -2.97 -15.32
CA GLY A 581 16.82 -4.22 -15.33
C GLY A 581 16.06 -5.44 -15.89
N THR A 582 16.44 -6.64 -15.44
CA THR A 582 15.95 -7.93 -15.99
C THR A 582 14.47 -8.21 -15.72
N ARG A 583 13.87 -7.40 -14.84
CA ARG A 583 12.45 -7.49 -14.43
C ARG A 583 11.65 -6.25 -14.84
N SER A 584 12.20 -5.42 -15.74
CA SER A 584 11.46 -4.30 -16.32
C SER A 584 10.19 -4.75 -17.05
N CYS A 585 9.22 -3.86 -17.15
CA CYS A 585 7.90 -4.12 -17.73
C CYS A 585 8.02 -4.72 -19.13
N MET A 586 7.45 -5.91 -19.33
CA MET A 586 7.41 -6.59 -20.64
C MET A 586 6.46 -5.89 -21.61
N GLY A 587 5.37 -5.34 -21.09
CA GLY A 587 4.35 -4.63 -21.86
C GLY A 587 4.69 -3.17 -22.19
N ARG A 588 5.94 -2.71 -21.99
CA ARG A 588 6.29 -1.29 -22.18
C ARG A 588 5.90 -0.76 -23.57
N SER A 589 6.23 -1.51 -24.63
CA SER A 589 5.92 -1.08 -26.01
C SER A 589 4.41 -1.09 -26.30
N LEU A 590 3.68 -2.08 -25.78
CA LEU A 590 2.21 -2.14 -25.87
C LEU A 590 1.57 -0.96 -25.11
N GLY A 591 2.00 -0.68 -23.89
CA GLY A 591 1.48 0.45 -23.11
C GLY A 591 1.69 1.78 -23.83
N TRP A 592 2.85 2.01 -24.45
CA TRP A 592 3.07 3.19 -25.29
C TRP A 592 2.14 3.25 -26.50
N MET A 593 1.91 2.12 -27.17
CA MET A 593 0.95 2.01 -28.28
C MET A 593 -0.46 2.39 -27.83
N GLU A 594 -0.95 1.84 -26.72
CA GLU A 594 -2.29 2.11 -26.19
C GLU A 594 -2.43 3.57 -25.75
N ILE A 595 -1.48 4.09 -24.96
CA ILE A 595 -1.51 5.46 -24.42
C ILE A 595 -1.53 6.48 -25.54
N HIS A 596 -0.59 6.38 -26.49
CA HIS A 596 -0.45 7.37 -27.55
C HIS A 596 -1.64 7.35 -28.51
N THR A 597 -2.06 6.16 -28.95
CA THR A 597 -3.15 6.03 -29.92
C THR A 597 -4.48 6.52 -29.31
N THR A 598 -4.77 6.13 -28.07
CA THR A 598 -5.99 6.52 -27.38
C THR A 598 -6.04 8.02 -27.13
N MET A 599 -4.97 8.60 -26.57
CA MET A 599 -4.94 10.03 -26.27
C MET A 599 -4.98 10.88 -27.54
N ALA A 600 -4.21 10.52 -28.57
CA ALA A 600 -4.21 11.24 -29.85
C ALA A 600 -5.60 11.26 -30.49
N LYS A 601 -6.27 10.09 -30.59
CA LYS A 601 -7.63 9.99 -31.13
C LYS A 601 -8.64 10.78 -30.29
N LEU A 602 -8.52 10.75 -28.96
CA LEU A 602 -9.39 11.49 -28.06
C LEU A 602 -9.28 13.02 -28.27
N VAL A 603 -8.08 13.59 -28.21
CA VAL A 603 -7.87 15.04 -28.35
C VAL A 603 -8.06 15.52 -29.79
N TYR A 604 -7.89 14.65 -30.77
CA TYR A 604 -8.21 14.94 -32.16
C TYR A 604 -9.72 15.10 -32.37
N ARG A 605 -10.52 14.21 -31.77
CA ARG A 605 -11.97 14.11 -32.02
C ARG A 605 -12.80 15.05 -31.15
N TYR A 606 -12.39 15.30 -29.92
CA TYR A 606 -13.20 16.03 -28.94
C TYR A 606 -12.47 17.23 -28.33
N ASP A 607 -13.23 18.25 -28.00
CA ASP A 607 -12.88 19.26 -27.01
C ASP A 607 -13.42 18.80 -25.65
N LEU A 608 -12.56 18.83 -24.64
CA LEU A 608 -12.80 18.23 -23.33
C LEU A 608 -12.86 19.31 -22.25
N GLU A 609 -13.76 19.14 -21.27
CA GLU A 609 -13.92 20.07 -20.15
C GLU A 609 -14.15 19.28 -18.86
N LEU A 610 -13.41 19.62 -17.79
CA LEU A 610 -13.59 18.98 -16.49
C LEU A 610 -14.94 19.39 -15.89
N ALA A 611 -15.75 18.41 -15.44
CA ALA A 611 -17.06 18.71 -14.86
C ALA A 611 -16.98 19.19 -13.40
N ASP A 612 -15.95 18.77 -12.67
CA ASP A 612 -15.72 19.15 -11.26
C ASP A 612 -14.32 19.77 -11.09
N GLU A 613 -14.29 21.10 -10.99
CA GLU A 613 -13.05 21.84 -10.78
C GLU A 613 -12.45 21.65 -9.38
N SER A 614 -13.21 21.15 -8.41
CA SER A 614 -12.74 20.93 -7.02
C SER A 614 -12.00 19.61 -6.82
N LEU A 615 -12.02 18.74 -7.84
CA LEU A 615 -11.35 17.44 -7.84
C LEU A 615 -9.83 17.60 -7.64
N ASP A 616 -9.29 16.85 -6.68
CA ASP A 616 -7.87 16.76 -6.40
C ASP A 616 -7.47 15.29 -6.25
N TRP A 617 -6.75 14.76 -7.23
CA TRP A 617 -6.34 13.36 -7.26
C TRP A 617 -5.41 12.97 -6.12
N HIS A 618 -4.52 13.85 -5.67
CA HIS A 618 -3.60 13.50 -4.59
C HIS A 618 -4.29 13.50 -3.23
N ARG A 619 -5.31 14.34 -3.03
CA ARG A 619 -6.17 14.33 -1.84
C ARG A 619 -7.14 13.15 -1.84
N ASP A 620 -7.79 12.92 -2.98
CA ASP A 620 -8.97 12.06 -3.07
C ASP A 620 -8.61 10.59 -3.36
N SER A 621 -7.42 10.30 -3.86
CA SER A 621 -6.97 8.92 -4.11
C SER A 621 -6.47 8.20 -2.87
N ARG A 622 -6.58 6.87 -2.90
CA ARG A 622 -5.97 5.93 -1.94
C ARG A 622 -5.16 4.88 -2.70
N MET A 623 -4.16 4.29 -2.05
CA MET A 623 -3.31 3.28 -2.66
C MET A 623 -2.98 2.14 -1.72
N HIS A 624 -3.52 0.96 -2.03
CA HIS A 624 -3.20 -0.29 -1.35
C HIS A 624 -2.13 -1.07 -2.12
N THR A 625 -2.37 -1.30 -3.41
CA THR A 625 -1.40 -1.93 -4.34
C THR A 625 -1.31 -1.08 -5.61
N LEU A 626 -2.49 -0.74 -6.17
CA LEU A 626 -2.67 0.24 -7.23
C LEU A 626 -3.52 1.40 -6.71
N TRP A 627 -3.61 2.47 -7.49
CA TRP A 627 -4.42 3.63 -7.16
C TRP A 627 -5.92 3.35 -7.24
N GLU A 628 -6.61 3.60 -6.15
CA GLU A 628 -8.05 3.86 -6.11
C GLU A 628 -8.26 5.32 -6.50
N LYS A 629 -8.55 5.53 -7.79
CA LYS A 629 -8.74 6.86 -8.38
C LYS A 629 -10.15 7.36 -8.07
N PRO A 630 -10.34 8.67 -7.80
CA PRO A 630 -11.67 9.27 -7.82
C PRO A 630 -12.25 9.21 -9.24
N ARG A 631 -13.57 9.37 -9.35
CA ARG A 631 -14.26 9.46 -10.64
C ARG A 631 -13.77 10.70 -11.40
N LEU A 632 -13.54 10.56 -12.70
CA LEU A 632 -13.10 11.67 -13.54
C LEU A 632 -14.22 12.05 -14.50
N MET A 633 -15.10 12.94 -14.06
CA MET A 633 -16.25 13.39 -14.84
C MET A 633 -15.81 14.44 -15.87
N VAL A 634 -15.97 14.14 -17.16
CA VAL A 634 -15.54 15.01 -18.27
C VAL A 634 -16.70 15.23 -19.25
N LYS A 635 -16.90 16.47 -19.66
CA LYS A 635 -17.81 16.84 -20.75
C LYS A 635 -17.03 16.74 -22.07
N LEU A 636 -17.60 16.06 -23.05
CA LEU A 636 -17.01 15.90 -24.38
C LEU A 636 -17.87 16.66 -25.40
N LYS A 637 -17.24 17.53 -26.20
CA LYS A 637 -17.88 18.22 -27.32
C LYS A 637 -17.19 17.77 -28.61
N PRO A 638 -17.91 17.27 -29.63
CA PRO A 638 -17.31 16.96 -30.92
C PRO A 638 -16.58 18.18 -31.48
N ARG A 639 -15.33 18.00 -31.92
CA ARG A 639 -14.57 19.04 -32.59
C ARG A 639 -15.32 19.51 -33.84
N VAL A 640 -15.40 20.82 -34.03
CA VAL A 640 -15.85 21.41 -35.29
C VAL A 640 -14.67 21.41 -36.28
N PHE A 641 -14.81 20.72 -37.40
CA PHE A 641 -13.86 20.79 -38.50
C PHE A 641 -14.12 22.09 -39.28
N HIS A 642 -13.15 23.01 -39.29
CA HIS A 642 -13.22 24.25 -40.04
C HIS A 642 -12.54 24.13 -41.40
#